data_AF-A0AAD7NVI2-F1
#
_entry.id   AF-A0AAD7NVI2-F1
#
_cell.length_a   1.000
_cell.length_b   1.000
_cell.length_c   1.000
_cell.angle_alpha   90.00
_cell.angle_beta   90.00
_cell.angle_gamma   90.00
#
_symmetry.space_group_name_H-M   'P 1'
#
loop_
_entity.id
_entity.type
_entity.pdbx_description
1 polymer ?
#
loop_
_entity_poly.entity_id
_entity_poly.type
_entity_poly.pdbx_seq_one_letter_code
_entity_poly.pdbx_strand_id
1 'polypeptide(L)'
;MRMDMDMDTDTDRDAKDLDPRTLSRGALVAQLTRIADAQPFFTNWGRTFECTPSALFRPSSVYQCRLALELAIRDGRVLRPVGVGHSPSDVACTRDYMLCMTRMNRVLEVDVNAPHVVAEAGITLTDLHAALAPHGLAMRNLGSISDQTLAGIVTTCTHGSGITFGVLSTHVKALTLLRPDNIVVACSPTENIDLFRATICGLGATGLILTITLELEPAFRLKDEHTMVPFSEVVGNLDTLKMRGEHVRLWWFPAIGRVRVSVANRTTEPARPRTSWLWDSLIGFHFLQVLLLLTRFARASPMPASSSSSSDSSPSDSRPLPAPRATSDSSLTPSTQTSRLRPSFPNLFGQANVLAARLACWLAGPRSVTVDESWKVFNIECRYRQHTTEWALPSERAAACLAALEVWLSAEQTRDGGERPHFPIEIRWSAGDDLWLSPSAGGETCWVGIVQFKPYNLPTRYRALFATFERILAAHGGRPHWAKAHHLDARATRALYPQFGRFLKVVEEVDPTGVFRNEYIERHLMGGAGDGREYKVRQLPPDSMAGIAAKGEAAASKYTQPGKGTERTSSSRQSAASFWTTWGWTWPWRKEVPSNWRSEWRVPPPPRDSRRRSPSKVGSGGDSDSDSDDTLASSVASIVKWARDDNEDTPAPELRARQRTLGRPKLT
;
A
#
# COMPACT_ATOMS: atom_id res chain seq x y z
N MET A 1 18.20 -14.23 44.83
CA MET A 1 17.19 -14.84 43.95
C MET A 1 17.79 -14.81 42.55
N ARG A 2 18.42 -15.92 42.13
CA ARG A 2 18.99 -16.09 40.79
C ARG A 2 17.81 -16.10 39.81
N MET A 3 17.81 -15.18 38.85
CA MET A 3 16.94 -15.25 37.69
C MET A 3 17.63 -16.12 36.66
N ASP A 4 16.99 -17.23 36.31
CA ASP A 4 17.43 -18.14 35.27
C ASP A 4 17.43 -17.39 33.92
N MET A 5 18.64 -17.14 33.42
CA MET A 5 18.87 -16.96 32.00
C MET A 5 18.71 -18.33 31.36
N ASP A 6 17.62 -18.55 30.64
CA ASP A 6 17.58 -19.61 29.64
C ASP A 6 18.70 -19.35 28.63
N MET A 7 19.80 -20.07 28.81
CA MET A 7 20.85 -20.19 27.82
C MET A 7 20.27 -20.93 26.62
N ASP A 8 20.13 -20.22 25.50
CA ASP A 8 20.09 -20.83 24.18
C ASP A 8 21.27 -21.82 24.07
N THR A 9 20.94 -23.08 23.85
CA THR A 9 21.88 -24.20 23.92
C THR A 9 22.99 -24.08 22.87
N ASP A 10 24.18 -24.50 23.26
CA ASP A 10 25.49 -24.54 22.57
C ASP A 10 25.51 -24.99 21.08
N THR A 11 24.40 -25.50 20.55
CA THR A 11 24.28 -26.06 19.19
C THR A 11 24.32 -25.05 18.05
N ASP A 12 24.12 -23.75 18.30
CA ASP A 12 24.06 -22.71 17.25
C ASP A 12 25.43 -22.06 16.98
N ARG A 13 26.44 -22.31 17.83
CA ARG A 13 27.84 -21.87 17.59
C ARG A 13 28.56 -22.83 16.64
N ASP A 14 28.36 -24.14 16.79
CA ASP A 14 29.00 -25.16 15.94
C ASP A 14 28.37 -25.26 14.53
N ALA A 15 27.14 -24.77 14.35
CA ALA A 15 26.41 -24.85 13.08
C ALA A 15 26.78 -23.74 12.07
N LYS A 16 27.48 -22.67 12.48
CA LYS A 16 27.80 -21.54 11.59
C LYS A 16 28.80 -21.86 10.48
N ASP A 17 29.63 -22.90 10.68
CA ASP A 17 30.74 -23.25 9.80
C ASP A 17 30.50 -24.52 8.96
N LEU A 18 29.35 -25.19 9.15
CA LEU A 18 28.97 -26.33 8.33
C LEU A 18 28.47 -25.87 6.96
N ASP A 19 29.13 -26.30 5.90
CA ASP A 19 28.67 -26.05 4.53
C ASP A 19 27.44 -26.91 4.22
N PRO A 20 26.23 -26.32 3.98
CA PRO A 20 25.02 -27.07 3.68
C PRO A 20 25.15 -28.04 2.52
N ARG A 21 26.07 -27.78 1.59
CA ARG A 21 26.37 -28.65 0.44
C ARG A 21 26.85 -30.05 0.85
N THR A 22 27.44 -30.17 2.04
CA THR A 22 27.94 -31.45 2.58
C THR A 22 26.84 -32.31 3.22
N LEU A 23 25.71 -31.70 3.60
CA LEU A 23 24.61 -32.40 4.25
C LEU A 23 23.84 -33.25 3.23
N SER A 24 23.31 -34.40 3.67
CA SER A 24 22.35 -35.15 2.85
C SER A 24 21.04 -34.36 2.71
N ARG A 25 20.27 -34.63 1.64
CA ARG A 25 18.94 -33.99 1.47
C ARG A 25 18.03 -34.23 2.68
N GLY A 26 18.05 -35.43 3.27
CA GLY A 26 17.28 -35.75 4.47
C GLY A 26 17.70 -34.91 5.69
N ALA A 27 19.01 -34.66 5.85
CA ALA A 27 19.52 -33.81 6.93
C ALA A 27 19.12 -32.33 6.75
N LEU A 28 19.16 -31.80 5.51
CA LEU A 28 18.65 -30.47 5.19
C LEU A 28 17.18 -30.32 5.59
N VAL A 29 16.34 -31.26 5.15
CA VAL A 29 14.90 -31.27 5.43
C VAL A 29 14.63 -31.35 6.94
N ALA A 30 15.36 -32.21 7.68
CA ALA A 30 15.20 -32.35 9.12
C ALA A 30 15.51 -31.05 9.89
N GLN A 31 16.52 -30.30 9.45
CA GLN A 31 16.84 -28.99 10.03
C GLN A 31 15.80 -27.93 9.65
N LEU A 32 15.41 -27.87 8.38
CA LEU A 32 14.45 -26.88 7.87
C LEU A 32 13.03 -27.09 8.41
N THR A 33 12.64 -28.32 8.75
CA THR A 33 11.32 -28.62 9.34
C THR A 33 11.07 -27.81 10.62
N ARG A 34 12.12 -27.46 11.38
CA ARG A 34 11.99 -26.66 12.62
C ARG A 34 11.62 -25.20 12.38
N ILE A 35 11.91 -24.69 11.17
CA ILE A 35 11.63 -23.30 10.79
C ILE A 35 10.58 -23.18 9.68
N ALA A 36 10.05 -24.32 9.21
CA ALA A 36 9.01 -24.39 8.21
C ALA A 36 7.63 -24.18 8.84
N ASP A 37 6.74 -23.51 8.11
CA ASP A 37 5.34 -23.43 8.49
C ASP A 37 4.59 -24.72 8.19
N ALA A 38 3.78 -25.16 9.17
CA ALA A 38 2.92 -26.33 9.03
C ALA A 38 1.85 -26.17 7.93
N GLN A 39 1.43 -24.93 7.67
CA GLN A 39 0.46 -24.57 6.63
C GLN A 39 1.01 -23.38 5.83
N PRO A 40 1.87 -23.63 4.83
CA PRO A 40 2.46 -22.56 4.03
C PRO A 40 1.38 -21.74 3.32
N PHE A 41 1.20 -20.49 3.73
CA PHE A 41 0.24 -19.58 3.13
C PHE A 41 0.75 -18.14 3.22
N PHE A 42 0.60 -17.40 2.13
CA PHE A 42 0.96 -15.99 2.05
C PHE A 42 -0.20 -15.16 1.52
N THR A 43 -0.41 -14.00 2.13
CA THR A 43 -1.31 -12.95 1.64
C THR A 43 -0.60 -11.61 1.78
N ASN A 44 -0.66 -10.78 0.74
CA ASN A 44 -0.12 -9.44 0.85
C ASN A 44 -1.02 -8.54 1.71
N TRP A 45 -0.51 -7.38 2.13
CA TRP A 45 -1.22 -6.45 2.99
C TRP A 45 -2.56 -6.02 2.37
N GLY A 46 -2.65 -5.78 1.06
CA GLY A 46 -3.92 -5.46 0.41
C GLY A 46 -4.92 -6.63 0.33
N ARG A 47 -4.51 -7.86 0.70
CA ARG A 47 -5.20 -9.14 0.42
C ARG A 47 -5.60 -9.29 -1.05
N THR A 48 -4.85 -8.65 -1.94
CA THR A 48 -5.12 -8.65 -3.38
C THR A 48 -4.54 -9.89 -4.01
N PHE A 49 -3.38 -10.32 -3.52
CA PHE A 49 -2.63 -11.48 -3.96
C PHE A 49 -2.43 -12.44 -2.79
N GLU A 50 -2.65 -13.72 -3.08
CA GLU A 50 -2.54 -14.83 -2.15
C GLU A 50 -1.87 -16.00 -2.87
N CYS A 51 -0.96 -16.70 -2.20
CA CYS A 51 -0.34 -17.89 -2.74
C CYS A 51 -0.10 -18.93 -1.65
N THR A 52 -0.05 -20.19 -2.06
CA THR A 52 0.22 -21.35 -1.20
C THR A 52 1.56 -21.94 -1.68
N PRO A 53 2.71 -21.44 -1.17
CA PRO A 53 4.01 -21.98 -1.57
C PRO A 53 4.13 -23.45 -1.15
N SER A 54 4.95 -24.22 -1.84
CA SER A 54 5.24 -25.63 -1.50
C SER A 54 5.89 -25.76 -0.11
N ALA A 55 6.68 -24.75 0.29
CA ALA A 55 7.19 -24.59 1.65
C ALA A 55 7.37 -23.11 1.99
N LEU A 56 7.19 -22.76 3.26
CA LEU A 56 7.43 -21.41 3.79
C LEU A 56 8.34 -21.52 5.01
N PHE A 57 9.53 -20.94 4.96
CA PHE A 57 10.54 -21.00 6.01
C PHE A 57 10.70 -19.63 6.70
N ARG A 58 11.01 -19.62 8.01
CA ARG A 58 11.27 -18.40 8.80
C ARG A 58 12.66 -18.43 9.45
N PRO A 59 13.71 -18.10 8.70
CA PRO A 59 15.07 -18.15 9.21
C PRO A 59 15.33 -17.04 10.23
N SER A 60 16.11 -17.35 11.26
CA SER A 60 16.66 -16.40 12.22
C SER A 60 18.19 -16.25 12.09
N SER A 61 18.81 -16.96 11.15
CA SER A 61 20.25 -16.92 10.93
C SER A 61 20.63 -17.11 9.45
N VAL A 62 21.82 -16.63 9.10
CA VAL A 62 22.40 -16.80 7.76
C VAL A 62 22.54 -18.29 7.40
N TYR A 63 22.92 -19.13 8.36
CA TYR A 63 23.04 -20.57 8.14
C TYR A 63 21.70 -21.19 7.71
N GLN A 64 20.59 -20.82 8.36
CA GLN A 64 19.25 -21.28 7.98
C GLN A 64 18.83 -20.80 6.58
N CYS A 65 19.25 -19.60 6.18
CA CYS A 65 19.08 -19.13 4.81
C CYS A 65 19.84 -19.99 3.80
N ARG A 66 21.10 -20.35 4.11
CA ARG A 66 21.91 -21.24 3.26
C ARG A 66 21.30 -22.64 3.15
N LEU A 67 20.77 -23.20 4.25
CA LEU A 67 20.05 -24.47 4.22
C LEU A 67 18.87 -24.44 3.26
N ALA A 68 18.03 -23.39 3.34
CA ALA A 68 16.84 -23.25 2.49
C ALA A 68 17.22 -23.07 1.01
N LEU A 69 18.27 -22.28 0.74
CA LEU A 69 18.81 -22.10 -0.61
C LEU A 69 19.35 -23.41 -1.18
N GLU A 70 20.17 -24.12 -0.42
CA GLU A 70 20.73 -25.40 -0.86
C GLU A 70 19.64 -26.42 -1.17
N LEU A 71 18.59 -26.50 -0.34
CA LEU A 71 17.44 -27.37 -0.64
C LEU A 71 16.73 -26.94 -1.93
N ALA A 72 16.50 -25.64 -2.14
CA ALA A 72 15.86 -25.11 -3.34
C ALA A 72 16.65 -25.46 -4.61
N ILE A 73 17.98 -25.31 -4.58
CA ILE A 73 18.89 -25.64 -5.68
C ILE A 73 18.79 -27.13 -6.02
N ARG A 74 18.87 -28.01 -5.00
CA ARG A 74 18.80 -29.47 -5.20
C ARG A 74 17.46 -29.95 -5.75
N ASP A 75 16.39 -29.30 -5.31
CA ASP A 75 15.03 -29.64 -5.75
C ASP A 75 14.65 -28.94 -7.06
N GLY A 76 15.52 -28.09 -7.62
CA GLY A 76 15.27 -27.34 -8.86
C GLY A 76 14.09 -26.37 -8.73
N ARG A 77 13.95 -25.73 -7.56
CA ARG A 77 12.81 -24.88 -7.19
C ARG A 77 13.21 -23.44 -6.98
N VAL A 78 12.27 -22.53 -7.22
CA VAL A 78 12.45 -21.12 -6.86
C VAL A 78 12.43 -20.95 -5.34
N LEU A 79 13.31 -20.10 -4.81
CA LEU A 79 13.30 -19.60 -3.45
C LEU A 79 13.02 -18.10 -3.45
N ARG A 80 11.82 -17.69 -3.04
CA ARG A 80 11.41 -16.28 -2.98
C ARG A 80 11.57 -15.71 -1.57
N PRO A 81 12.51 -14.78 -1.34
CA PRO A 81 12.54 -14.04 -0.10
C PRO A 81 11.42 -13.00 0.00
N VAL A 82 10.82 -12.92 1.19
CA VAL A 82 9.71 -12.02 1.49
C VAL A 82 9.89 -11.34 2.84
N GLY A 83 9.47 -10.08 2.93
CA GLY A 83 9.31 -9.35 4.19
C GLY A 83 7.91 -9.54 4.77
N VAL A 84 7.29 -8.45 5.20
CA VAL A 84 5.91 -8.42 5.75
C VAL A 84 4.79 -8.53 4.70
N GLY A 85 5.13 -8.54 3.40
CA GLY A 85 4.16 -8.62 2.31
C GLY A 85 3.37 -7.32 2.06
N HIS A 86 3.96 -6.14 2.28
CA HIS A 86 3.24 -4.86 2.14
C HIS A 86 2.96 -4.44 0.69
N SER A 87 3.76 -4.91 -0.27
CA SER A 87 3.63 -4.56 -1.70
C SER A 87 2.24 -4.95 -2.24
N PRO A 88 1.49 -4.02 -2.86
CA PRO A 88 0.20 -4.31 -3.48
C PRO A 88 0.31 -5.00 -4.86
N SER A 89 1.47 -5.54 -5.22
CA SER A 89 1.71 -6.46 -6.35
C SER A 89 1.88 -7.92 -5.88
N ASP A 90 2.05 -8.83 -6.85
CA ASP A 90 2.40 -10.24 -6.65
C ASP A 90 3.91 -10.50 -6.65
N VAL A 91 4.76 -9.47 -6.52
CA VAL A 91 6.23 -9.61 -6.50
C VAL A 91 6.74 -10.61 -5.44
N ALA A 92 6.02 -10.76 -4.34
CA ALA A 92 6.35 -11.68 -3.25
C ALA A 92 5.79 -13.09 -3.45
N CYS A 93 4.86 -13.31 -4.39
CA CYS A 93 4.19 -14.59 -4.57
C CYS A 93 5.09 -15.60 -5.28
N THR A 94 4.94 -16.88 -4.90
CA THR A 94 5.55 -18.02 -5.61
C THR A 94 4.78 -19.29 -5.28
N ARG A 95 4.83 -20.28 -6.18
CA ARG A 95 4.34 -21.64 -5.94
C ARG A 95 5.38 -22.55 -5.27
N ASP A 96 6.65 -22.18 -5.32
CA ASP A 96 7.76 -22.98 -4.81
C ASP A 96 8.09 -22.64 -3.34
N TYR A 97 9.34 -22.35 -3.01
CA TYR A 97 9.78 -22.09 -1.66
C TYR A 97 9.76 -20.61 -1.36
N MET A 98 9.25 -20.26 -0.18
CA MET A 98 9.20 -18.90 0.31
C MET A 98 10.03 -18.77 1.58
N LEU A 99 10.83 -17.70 1.68
CA LEU A 99 11.70 -17.43 2.81
C LEU A 99 11.28 -16.11 3.47
N CYS A 100 10.57 -16.17 4.61
CA CYS A 100 10.09 -15.00 5.32
C CYS A 100 11.16 -14.47 6.29
N MET A 101 11.77 -13.35 5.92
CA MET A 101 12.97 -12.79 6.53
C MET A 101 12.72 -11.99 7.82
N THR A 102 11.47 -11.88 8.29
CA THR A 102 11.11 -10.98 9.40
C THR A 102 11.72 -11.35 10.75
N ARG A 103 12.31 -12.54 10.89
CA ARG A 103 13.09 -12.96 12.06
C ARG A 103 14.58 -12.60 11.97
N MET A 104 15.07 -12.16 10.81
CA MET A 104 16.38 -11.54 10.64
C MET A 104 16.23 -10.01 10.69
N ASN A 105 16.05 -9.49 11.90
CA ASN A 105 15.63 -8.11 12.14
C ASN A 105 16.52 -7.33 13.13
N ARG A 106 17.77 -7.78 13.35
CA ARG A 106 18.68 -7.13 14.29
C ARG A 106 19.40 -5.94 13.67
N VAL A 107 19.62 -4.91 14.49
CA VAL A 107 20.64 -3.89 14.22
C VAL A 107 21.99 -4.45 14.69
N LEU A 108 22.97 -4.46 13.81
CA LEU A 108 24.29 -5.04 14.04
C LEU A 108 25.29 -3.97 14.46
N GLU A 109 25.20 -2.78 13.87
CA GLU A 109 26.11 -1.66 14.12
C GLU A 109 25.39 -0.32 13.91
N VAL A 110 25.73 0.68 14.73
CA VAL A 110 25.31 2.08 14.56
C VAL A 110 26.54 2.96 14.77
N ASP A 111 26.93 3.70 13.74
CA ASP A 111 28.02 4.68 13.81
C ASP A 111 27.46 6.10 13.80
N VAL A 112 27.75 6.85 14.87
CA VAL A 112 27.32 8.24 15.06
C VAL A 112 28.30 9.24 14.44
N ASN A 113 29.59 8.88 14.35
CA ASN A 113 30.65 9.74 13.80
C ASN A 113 30.61 9.78 12.27
N ALA A 114 30.31 8.65 11.65
CA ALA A 114 29.99 8.53 10.24
C ALA A 114 28.55 8.02 10.08
N PRO A 115 27.52 8.87 10.26
CA PRO A 115 26.10 8.50 10.42
C PRO A 115 25.63 7.38 9.50
N HIS A 116 25.63 6.15 10.00
CA HIS A 116 25.14 4.98 9.28
C HIS A 116 24.74 3.86 10.24
N VAL A 117 23.97 2.91 9.71
CA VAL A 117 23.55 1.70 10.42
C VAL A 117 23.78 0.47 9.57
N VAL A 118 24.26 -0.61 10.18
CA VAL A 118 24.26 -1.94 9.58
C VAL A 118 23.14 -2.74 10.24
N ALA A 119 22.16 -3.18 9.48
CA ALA A 119 21.03 -3.96 9.99
C ALA A 119 20.71 -5.16 9.10
N GLU A 120 20.12 -6.19 9.70
CA GLU A 120 19.58 -7.34 8.96
C GLU A 120 18.39 -6.92 8.09
N ALA A 121 18.31 -7.52 6.90
CA ALA A 121 17.39 -7.17 5.82
C ALA A 121 15.90 -7.19 6.19
N GLY A 122 15.52 -7.99 7.19
CA GLY A 122 14.14 -8.21 7.62
C GLY A 122 13.61 -7.23 8.65
N ILE A 123 14.45 -6.32 9.19
CA ILE A 123 14.01 -5.31 10.15
C ILE A 123 12.95 -4.40 9.53
N THR A 124 11.90 -4.06 10.28
CA THR A 124 10.91 -3.06 9.86
C THR A 124 11.46 -1.65 10.05
N LEU A 125 10.98 -0.65 9.28
CA LEU A 125 11.42 0.72 9.50
C LEU A 125 11.00 1.26 10.87
N THR A 126 9.83 0.84 11.37
CA THR A 126 9.37 1.14 12.73
C THR A 126 10.37 0.66 13.78
N ASP A 127 10.81 -0.59 13.70
CA ASP A 127 11.78 -1.16 14.64
C ASP A 127 13.17 -0.54 14.46
N LEU A 128 13.56 -0.23 13.21
CA LEU A 128 14.81 0.47 12.91
C LEU A 128 14.83 1.85 13.57
N HIS A 129 13.78 2.66 13.43
CA HIS A 129 13.69 3.97 14.08
C HIS A 129 13.71 3.88 15.60
N ALA A 130 13.04 2.88 16.17
CA ALA A 130 13.10 2.63 17.61
C ALA A 130 14.53 2.31 18.07
N ALA A 131 15.29 1.53 17.29
CA ALA A 131 16.68 1.20 17.57
C ALA A 131 17.64 2.38 17.35
N LEU A 132 17.35 3.31 16.43
CA LEU A 132 18.18 4.50 16.17
C LEU A 132 17.94 5.64 17.16
N ALA A 133 16.75 5.71 17.79
CA ALA A 133 16.38 6.81 18.68
C ALA A 133 17.36 7.04 19.86
N PRO A 134 17.90 6.02 20.55
CA PRO A 134 18.90 6.21 21.61
C PRO A 134 20.22 6.82 21.11
N HIS A 135 20.54 6.69 19.82
CA HIS A 135 21.76 7.21 19.20
C HIS A 135 21.58 8.62 18.63
N GLY A 136 20.37 9.18 18.68
CA GLY A 136 20.09 10.50 18.11
C GLY A 136 20.25 10.55 16.60
N LEU A 137 19.98 9.44 15.90
CA LEU A 137 20.03 9.34 14.44
C LEU A 137 18.65 9.09 13.84
N ALA A 138 18.46 9.48 12.59
CA ALA A 138 17.26 9.23 11.81
C ALA A 138 17.61 8.92 10.34
N MET A 139 16.66 8.30 9.63
CA MET A 139 16.71 8.22 8.18
C MET A 139 16.46 9.61 7.58
N ARG A 140 17.17 9.92 6.48
CA ARG A 140 17.13 11.22 5.80
C ARG A 140 15.78 11.57 5.17
N ASN A 141 15.12 10.54 4.68
CA ASN A 141 13.80 10.62 4.08
C ASN A 141 13.09 9.28 4.29
N LEU A 142 11.77 9.27 4.19
CA LEU A 142 10.93 8.09 4.42
C LEU A 142 9.72 8.07 3.49
N GLY A 143 9.28 6.86 3.15
CA GLY A 143 7.96 6.66 2.57
C GLY A 143 6.86 6.85 3.63
N SER A 144 5.61 6.87 3.19
CA SER A 144 4.48 7.12 4.08
C SER A 144 4.16 5.95 5.03
N ILE A 145 4.83 4.80 4.93
CA ILE A 145 4.52 3.57 5.68
C ILE A 145 5.81 2.95 6.24
N SER A 146 5.91 2.84 7.56
CA SER A 146 7.09 2.26 8.24
C SER A 146 6.98 0.77 8.60
N ASP A 147 5.83 0.14 8.33
CA ASP A 147 5.64 -1.32 8.53
C ASP A 147 6.46 -2.16 7.52
N GLN A 148 7.06 -1.52 6.51
CA GLN A 148 7.85 -2.17 5.48
C GLN A 148 9.21 -2.65 6.03
N THR A 149 9.74 -3.74 5.47
CA THR A 149 11.10 -4.20 5.81
C THR A 149 12.17 -3.42 5.06
N LEU A 150 13.36 -3.32 5.64
CA LEU A 150 14.50 -2.59 5.07
C LEU A 150 14.87 -3.10 3.67
N ALA A 151 14.98 -4.42 3.46
CA ALA A 151 15.21 -4.95 2.11
C ALA A 151 14.02 -4.75 1.17
N GLY A 152 12.79 -4.70 1.69
CA GLY A 152 11.60 -4.42 0.90
C GLY A 152 11.68 -3.03 0.26
N ILE A 153 12.08 -2.01 1.04
CA ILE A 153 12.19 -0.64 0.52
C ILE A 153 13.33 -0.48 -0.49
N VAL A 154 14.45 -1.17 -0.29
CA VAL A 154 15.63 -1.13 -1.17
C VAL A 154 15.37 -1.83 -2.50
N THR A 155 14.70 -2.98 -2.47
CA THR A 155 14.47 -3.80 -3.69
C THR A 155 13.33 -3.29 -4.55
N THR A 156 12.36 -2.56 -3.98
CA THR A 156 11.16 -2.08 -4.69
C THR A 156 11.18 -0.59 -5.02
N CYS A 157 12.33 0.07 -4.80
CA CYS A 157 12.50 1.50 -5.09
C CYS A 157 11.52 2.40 -4.32
N THR A 158 11.32 2.11 -3.03
CA THR A 158 10.47 2.98 -2.19
C THR A 158 11.09 4.37 -2.09
N HIS A 159 10.23 5.39 -2.06
CA HIS A 159 10.64 6.79 -2.07
C HIS A 159 9.85 7.60 -1.04
N GLY A 160 10.45 8.72 -0.62
CA GLY A 160 9.78 9.76 0.15
C GLY A 160 9.29 10.90 -0.75
N SER A 161 9.36 12.12 -0.22
CA SER A 161 9.04 13.35 -0.96
C SER A 161 10.17 14.37 -0.87
N GLY A 162 10.29 15.23 -1.89
CA GLY A 162 11.25 16.33 -1.96
C GLY A 162 12.16 16.24 -3.19
N ILE A 163 12.25 17.31 -3.96
CA ILE A 163 13.01 17.36 -5.23
C ILE A 163 14.53 17.19 -5.07
N THR A 164 15.05 17.37 -3.85
CA THR A 164 16.47 17.19 -3.51
C THR A 164 16.77 15.80 -2.93
N PHE A 165 15.74 14.98 -2.70
CA PHE A 165 15.90 13.66 -2.10
C PHE A 165 15.61 12.58 -3.13
N GLY A 166 16.58 11.69 -3.35
CA GLY A 166 16.38 10.50 -4.18
C GLY A 166 15.43 9.49 -3.53
N VAL A 167 15.20 8.38 -4.24
CA VAL A 167 14.53 7.21 -3.65
C VAL A 167 15.36 6.65 -2.49
N LEU A 168 14.75 5.93 -1.55
CA LEU A 168 15.43 5.46 -0.33
C LEU A 168 16.63 4.57 -0.64
N SER A 169 16.58 3.85 -1.77
CA SER A 169 17.67 3.03 -2.29
C SER A 169 18.96 3.80 -2.56
N THR A 170 18.91 5.12 -2.76
CA THR A 170 20.10 5.98 -2.95
C THR A 170 20.91 6.17 -1.68
N HIS A 171 20.34 5.87 -0.51
CA HIS A 171 21.02 5.98 0.79
C HIS A 171 21.73 4.69 1.22
N VAL A 172 21.70 3.64 0.39
CA VAL A 172 22.39 2.38 0.67
C VAL A 172 23.88 2.53 0.37
N LYS A 173 24.74 2.30 1.36
CA LYS A 173 26.21 2.35 1.22
C LYS A 173 26.81 1.00 0.84
N ALA A 174 26.25 -0.10 1.35
CA ALA A 174 26.71 -1.46 1.09
C ALA A 174 25.63 -2.49 1.42
N LEU A 175 25.76 -3.69 0.86
CA LEU A 175 24.88 -4.83 1.07
C LEU A 175 25.72 -6.10 1.24
N THR A 176 25.23 -7.06 2.02
CA THR A 176 25.68 -8.45 1.93
C THR A 176 24.59 -9.33 1.35
N LEU A 177 24.98 -10.24 0.45
CA LEU A 177 24.10 -11.08 -0.35
C LEU A 177 24.50 -12.54 -0.20
N LEU A 178 23.53 -13.42 0.02
CA LEU A 178 23.70 -14.84 -0.25
C LEU A 178 23.33 -15.13 -1.70
N ARG A 179 24.33 -15.52 -2.49
CA ARG A 179 24.21 -15.85 -3.92
C ARG A 179 23.80 -17.31 -4.15
N PRO A 180 23.30 -17.65 -5.36
CA PRO A 180 22.94 -19.02 -5.75
C PRO A 180 24.06 -20.07 -5.60
N ASP A 181 25.33 -19.66 -5.64
CA ASP A 181 26.49 -20.54 -5.40
C ASP A 181 26.73 -20.87 -3.91
N ASN A 182 25.80 -20.48 -3.02
CA ASN A 182 25.93 -20.53 -1.57
C ASN A 182 27.12 -19.72 -1.04
N ILE A 183 27.55 -18.66 -1.73
CA ILE A 183 28.58 -17.74 -1.23
C ILE A 183 27.92 -16.47 -0.70
N VAL A 184 28.41 -16.00 0.46
CA VAL A 184 28.04 -14.68 0.98
C VAL A 184 29.03 -13.66 0.43
N VAL A 185 28.53 -12.67 -0.30
CA VAL A 185 29.34 -11.64 -0.96
C VAL A 185 28.91 -10.26 -0.48
N ALA A 186 29.87 -9.39 -0.19
CA ALA A 186 29.64 -7.98 0.03
C ALA A 186 29.65 -7.22 -1.29
N CYS A 187 28.83 -6.20 -1.42
CA CYS A 187 28.86 -5.30 -2.58
C CYS A 187 28.50 -3.88 -2.16
N SER A 188 29.08 -2.91 -2.87
CA SER A 188 28.98 -1.47 -2.60
C SER A 188 29.18 -0.69 -3.90
N PRO A 189 29.06 0.65 -3.90
CA PRO A 189 29.41 1.47 -5.06
C PRO A 189 30.88 1.33 -5.51
N THR A 190 31.77 0.76 -4.67
CA THR A 190 33.21 0.60 -4.94
C THR A 190 33.68 -0.85 -4.98
N GLU A 191 32.86 -1.80 -4.57
CA GLU A 191 33.19 -3.24 -4.52
C GLU A 191 32.06 -4.06 -5.14
N ASN A 192 32.35 -4.98 -6.06
CA ASN A 192 31.32 -5.76 -6.77
C ASN A 192 30.23 -4.83 -7.38
N ILE A 193 30.67 -3.77 -8.06
CA ILE A 193 29.84 -2.63 -8.47
C ILE A 193 28.62 -3.04 -9.29
N ASP A 194 28.81 -3.90 -10.30
CA ASP A 194 27.72 -4.35 -11.15
C ASP A 194 26.69 -5.19 -10.36
N LEU A 195 27.14 -6.02 -9.39
CA LEU A 195 26.26 -6.75 -8.49
C LEU A 195 25.48 -5.81 -7.55
N PHE A 196 26.14 -4.79 -7.02
CA PHE A 196 25.49 -3.77 -6.19
C PHE A 196 24.40 -3.03 -6.98
N ARG A 197 24.74 -2.54 -8.18
CA ARG A 197 23.82 -1.81 -9.06
C ARG A 197 22.66 -2.67 -9.56
N ALA A 198 22.88 -3.97 -9.77
CA ALA A 198 21.81 -4.90 -10.13
C ALA A 198 20.93 -5.30 -8.94
N THR A 199 21.48 -5.32 -7.72
CA THR A 199 20.75 -5.71 -6.51
C THR A 199 19.84 -4.58 -6.01
N ILE A 200 20.33 -3.34 -6.01
CA ILE A 200 19.53 -2.18 -5.61
C ILE A 200 18.42 -1.95 -6.63
N CYS A 201 17.17 -1.85 -6.17
CA CYS A 201 15.99 -1.86 -7.03
C CYS A 201 15.89 -3.11 -7.93
N GLY A 202 16.58 -4.19 -7.57
CA GLY A 202 16.68 -5.44 -8.35
C GLY A 202 15.59 -6.45 -8.06
N LEU A 203 14.58 -6.11 -7.23
CA LEU A 203 13.42 -6.94 -6.93
C LEU A 203 13.75 -8.31 -6.29
N GLY A 204 14.99 -8.48 -5.82
CA GLY A 204 15.51 -9.74 -5.27
C GLY A 204 15.93 -10.77 -6.32
N ALA A 205 16.18 -10.37 -7.57
CA ALA A 205 16.57 -11.28 -8.67
C ALA A 205 18.05 -11.71 -8.62
N THR A 206 18.91 -11.00 -7.90
CA THR A 206 20.36 -11.25 -7.84
C THR A 206 20.79 -12.14 -6.67
N GLY A 207 19.92 -12.32 -5.68
CA GLY A 207 20.24 -13.06 -4.45
C GLY A 207 19.42 -12.62 -3.24
N LEU A 208 19.70 -13.28 -2.12
CA LEU A 208 19.10 -12.96 -0.84
C LEU A 208 19.91 -11.89 -0.11
N ILE A 209 19.35 -10.68 0.04
CA ILE A 209 19.97 -9.63 0.86
C ILE A 209 19.91 -10.07 2.34
N LEU A 210 21.07 -10.13 2.99
CA LEU A 210 21.20 -10.51 4.41
C LEU A 210 21.32 -9.28 5.30
N THR A 211 22.22 -8.36 4.97
CA THR A 211 22.42 -7.10 5.71
C THR A 211 22.52 -5.90 4.77
N ILE A 212 22.15 -4.74 5.30
CA ILE A 212 22.13 -3.47 4.58
C ILE A 212 22.85 -2.44 5.44
N THR A 213 23.82 -1.76 4.85
CA THR A 213 24.45 -0.56 5.42
C THR A 213 23.73 0.66 4.86
N LEU A 214 22.99 1.36 5.71
CA LEU A 214 22.17 2.51 5.33
C LEU A 214 22.75 3.79 5.90
N GLU A 215 22.88 4.81 5.06
CA GLU A 215 23.25 6.16 5.47
C GLU A 215 22.14 6.83 6.28
N LEU A 216 22.54 7.52 7.34
CA LEU A 216 21.65 8.24 8.25
C LEU A 216 22.03 9.73 8.33
N GLU A 217 21.35 10.43 9.21
CA GLU A 217 21.69 11.78 9.65
C GLU A 217 21.29 11.99 11.12
N PRO A 218 21.74 13.08 11.77
CA PRO A 218 21.26 13.45 13.09
C PRO A 218 19.73 13.55 13.13
N ALA A 219 19.13 13.02 14.18
CA ALA A 219 17.69 13.08 14.38
C ALA A 219 17.19 14.53 14.34
N PHE A 220 16.08 14.75 13.64
CA PHE A 220 15.57 16.07 13.35
C PHE A 220 14.04 16.08 13.43
N ARG A 221 13.48 17.27 13.62
CA ARG A 221 12.04 17.50 13.57
C ARG A 221 11.63 18.17 12.29
N LEU A 222 10.39 17.90 11.88
CA LEU A 222 9.76 18.53 10.75
C LEU A 222 8.56 19.35 11.21
N LYS A 223 8.38 20.52 10.61
CA LYS A 223 7.16 21.30 10.65
C LYS A 223 6.44 21.10 9.33
N ASP A 224 5.31 20.39 9.34
CA ASP A 224 4.46 20.18 8.17
C ASP A 224 3.27 21.14 8.22
N GLU A 225 3.19 22.03 7.23
CA GLU A 225 2.10 22.96 7.04
C GLU A 225 1.21 22.52 5.89
N HIS A 226 -0.10 22.47 6.13
CA HIS A 226 -1.08 22.11 5.11
C HIS A 226 -1.97 23.29 4.75
N THR A 227 -2.28 23.42 3.46
CA THR A 227 -3.28 24.36 2.94
C THR A 227 -4.15 23.71 1.88
N MET A 228 -5.43 24.07 1.82
CA MET A 228 -6.34 23.62 0.76
C MET A 228 -6.41 24.66 -0.37
N VAL A 229 -6.14 24.24 -1.61
CA VAL A 229 -5.99 25.11 -2.78
C VAL A 229 -6.78 24.55 -3.97
N PRO A 230 -7.34 25.37 -4.89
CA PRO A 230 -7.94 24.88 -6.13
C PRO A 230 -6.95 24.10 -7.01
N PHE A 231 -7.43 23.08 -7.71
CA PHE A 231 -6.57 22.27 -8.58
C PHE A 231 -5.91 23.08 -9.71
N SER A 232 -6.64 24.02 -10.32
CA SER A 232 -6.13 24.87 -11.40
C SER A 232 -4.94 25.72 -10.97
N GLU A 233 -4.95 26.25 -9.75
CA GLU A 233 -3.85 27.02 -9.17
C GLU A 233 -2.62 26.14 -8.94
N VAL A 234 -2.82 24.89 -8.50
CA VAL A 234 -1.73 23.93 -8.29
C VAL A 234 -1.08 23.55 -9.61
N VAL A 235 -1.87 23.13 -10.61
CA VAL A 235 -1.34 22.69 -11.91
C VAL A 235 -0.61 23.82 -12.63
N GLY A 236 -1.13 25.05 -12.56
CA GLY A 236 -0.47 26.22 -13.15
C GLY A 236 0.86 26.61 -12.49
N ASN A 237 1.13 26.14 -11.27
CA ASN A 237 2.28 26.58 -10.46
C ASN A 237 3.17 25.42 -9.95
N LEU A 238 3.06 24.21 -10.49
CA LEU A 238 3.76 23.03 -9.96
C LEU A 238 5.27 23.23 -9.77
N ASP A 239 5.93 23.87 -10.74
CA ASP A 239 7.38 24.10 -10.67
C ASP A 239 7.78 24.97 -9.49
N THR A 240 6.99 25.99 -9.16
CA THR A 240 7.23 26.81 -7.97
C THR A 240 6.82 26.08 -6.69
N LEU A 241 5.72 25.34 -6.74
CA LEU A 241 5.13 24.67 -5.58
C LEU A 241 6.04 23.58 -5.03
N LYS A 242 6.64 22.76 -5.89
CA LYS A 242 7.56 21.68 -5.49
C LYS A 242 8.84 22.18 -4.81
N MET A 243 9.18 23.46 -4.98
CA MET A 243 10.35 24.11 -4.38
C MET A 243 10.06 24.82 -3.04
N ARG A 244 8.80 24.86 -2.59
CA ARG A 244 8.41 25.66 -1.40
C ARG A 244 8.92 25.11 -0.06
N GLY A 245 9.41 23.89 -0.02
CA GLY A 245 10.02 23.31 1.16
C GLY A 245 10.81 22.05 0.83
N GLU A 246 11.49 21.52 1.84
CA GLU A 246 12.31 20.31 1.72
C GLU A 246 11.47 19.11 1.28
N HIS A 247 10.23 19.01 1.77
CA HIS A 247 9.31 17.95 1.44
C HIS A 247 7.95 18.53 1.04
N VAL A 248 7.54 18.29 -0.21
CA VAL A 248 6.23 18.72 -0.73
C VAL A 248 5.40 17.49 -1.10
N ARG A 249 4.17 17.43 -0.58
CA ARG A 249 3.19 16.36 -0.87
C ARG A 249 1.85 16.98 -1.21
N LEU A 250 1.19 16.49 -2.26
CA LEU A 250 -0.15 16.92 -2.61
C LEU A 250 -1.13 15.76 -2.51
N TRP A 251 -2.33 16.07 -2.03
CA TRP A 251 -3.47 15.16 -2.03
C TRP A 251 -4.61 15.82 -2.80
N TRP A 252 -4.78 15.41 -4.05
CA TRP A 252 -5.81 15.95 -4.93
C TRP A 252 -7.12 15.20 -4.75
N PHE A 253 -8.20 15.92 -4.50
CA PHE A 253 -9.58 15.43 -4.40
C PHE A 253 -10.35 15.79 -5.68
N PRO A 254 -10.41 14.91 -6.70
CA PRO A 254 -10.97 15.26 -8.01
C PRO A 254 -12.47 15.58 -7.93
N ALA A 255 -13.20 14.92 -7.02
CA ALA A 255 -14.64 15.09 -6.83
C ALA A 255 -15.06 16.51 -6.38
N ILE A 256 -14.12 17.30 -5.88
CA ILE A 256 -14.37 18.67 -5.40
C ILE A 256 -13.39 19.70 -5.99
N GLY A 257 -12.52 19.28 -6.92
CA GLY A 257 -11.55 20.18 -7.57
C GLY A 257 -10.55 20.86 -6.62
N ARG A 258 -10.25 20.25 -5.47
CA ARG A 258 -9.33 20.82 -4.47
C ARG A 258 -8.13 19.93 -4.20
N VAL A 259 -7.03 20.54 -3.80
CA VAL A 259 -5.76 19.88 -3.48
C VAL A 259 -5.30 20.33 -2.10
N ARG A 260 -5.03 19.36 -1.22
CA ARG A 260 -4.29 19.64 0.02
C ARG A 260 -2.81 19.66 -0.31
N VAL A 261 -2.20 20.83 -0.21
CA VAL A 261 -0.76 21.05 -0.34
C VAL A 261 -0.13 20.89 1.04
N SER A 262 0.86 20.02 1.17
CA SER A 262 1.69 19.80 2.35
C SER A 262 3.09 20.34 2.05
N VAL A 263 3.61 21.19 2.93
CA VAL A 263 4.99 21.67 2.86
C VAL A 263 5.64 21.41 4.21
N ALA A 264 6.62 20.52 4.25
CA ALA A 264 7.37 20.22 5.45
C ALA A 264 8.84 20.64 5.33
N ASN A 265 9.34 21.29 6.38
CA ASN A 265 10.72 21.76 6.51
C ASN A 265 11.28 21.38 7.88
N ARG A 266 12.61 21.25 7.97
CA ARG A 266 13.28 21.04 9.25
C ARG A 266 13.03 22.20 10.20
N THR A 267 12.92 21.89 11.49
CA THR A 267 12.64 22.90 12.52
C THR A 267 13.30 22.54 13.85
N THR A 268 13.58 23.56 14.65
CA THR A 268 13.97 23.44 16.06
C THR A 268 12.80 23.65 17.01
N GLU A 269 11.60 23.93 16.49
CA GLU A 269 10.39 24.09 17.29
C GLU A 269 10.13 22.82 18.15
N PRO A 270 9.57 22.99 19.37
CA PRO A 270 9.19 21.85 20.19
C PRO A 270 8.07 21.04 19.51
N ALA A 271 8.11 19.71 19.70
CA ALA A 271 7.08 18.83 19.16
C ALA A 271 5.69 19.22 19.69
N ARG A 272 4.74 19.35 18.75
CA ARG A 272 3.32 19.62 18.95
C ARG A 272 2.55 18.59 18.12
N PRO A 273 2.46 17.34 18.60
CA PRO A 273 1.79 16.28 17.87
C PRO A 273 0.30 16.64 17.70
N ARG A 274 -0.27 16.38 16.52
CA ARG A 274 -1.73 16.41 16.35
C ARG A 274 -2.27 15.15 17.01
N THR A 275 -2.93 15.29 18.15
CA THR A 275 -3.71 14.18 18.70
C THR A 275 -5.06 14.67 19.19
N SER A 276 -6.10 14.15 18.56
CA SER A 276 -7.32 13.81 19.29
C SER A 276 -7.67 12.38 18.90
N TRP A 277 -7.29 11.42 19.74
CA TRP A 277 -7.61 10.01 19.50
C TRP A 277 -9.11 9.80 19.21
N LEU A 278 -9.99 10.55 19.87
CA LEU A 278 -11.43 10.50 19.66
C LEU A 278 -11.83 10.98 18.26
N TRP A 279 -11.29 12.13 17.82
CA TRP A 279 -11.53 12.68 16.48
C TRP A 279 -10.90 11.80 15.40
N ASP A 280 -9.70 11.27 15.65
CA ASP A 280 -8.94 10.46 14.71
C ASP A 280 -9.54 9.05 14.54
N SER A 281 -10.04 8.44 15.62
CA SER A 281 -10.55 7.06 15.62
C SER A 281 -12.06 6.95 15.40
N LEU A 282 -12.88 7.77 16.07
CA LEU A 282 -14.34 7.62 15.94
C LEU A 282 -14.85 8.26 14.64
N ILE A 283 -14.41 9.50 14.36
CA ILE A 283 -14.90 10.32 13.25
C ILE A 283 -14.01 10.15 12.01
N GLY A 284 -12.68 10.25 12.17
CA GLY A 284 -11.74 10.09 11.08
C GLY A 284 -11.64 8.66 10.55
N PHE A 285 -11.79 7.66 11.42
CA PHE A 285 -11.73 6.25 11.02
C PHE A 285 -13.13 5.66 10.73
N HIS A 286 -13.92 5.34 11.74
CA HIS A 286 -15.15 4.57 11.51
C HIS A 286 -16.19 5.28 10.63
N PHE A 287 -16.39 6.58 10.79
CA PHE A 287 -17.36 7.31 9.97
C PHE A 287 -16.93 7.43 8.51
N LEU A 288 -15.66 7.74 8.23
CA LEU A 288 -15.13 7.71 6.85
C LEU A 288 -15.20 6.29 6.26
N GLN A 289 -14.89 5.25 7.03
CA GLN A 289 -15.00 3.86 6.59
C GLN A 289 -16.43 3.51 6.17
N VAL A 290 -17.43 3.94 6.94
CA VAL A 290 -18.84 3.74 6.62
C VAL A 290 -19.23 4.52 5.37
N LEU A 291 -18.82 5.79 5.24
CA LEU A 291 -19.11 6.57 4.03
C LEU A 291 -18.49 5.95 2.77
N LEU A 292 -17.23 5.51 2.86
CA LEU A 292 -16.54 4.79 1.78
C LEU A 292 -17.17 3.41 1.50
N LEU A 293 -17.82 2.78 2.48
CA LEU A 293 -18.63 1.59 2.24
C LEU A 293 -19.92 1.94 1.50
N LEU A 294 -20.56 3.06 1.85
CA LEU A 294 -21.80 3.53 1.21
C LEU A 294 -21.58 3.95 -0.25
N THR A 295 -20.41 4.48 -0.61
CA THR A 295 -20.07 4.79 -2.03
C THR A 295 -20.15 3.55 -2.93
N ARG A 296 -20.06 2.34 -2.39
CA ARG A 296 -20.25 1.09 -3.15
C ARG A 296 -21.68 0.91 -3.65
N PHE A 297 -22.66 1.32 -2.85
CA PHE A 297 -24.09 1.17 -3.16
C PHE A 297 -24.61 2.34 -4.00
N ALA A 298 -23.82 3.41 -4.10
CA ALA A 298 -24.01 4.52 -5.02
C ALA A 298 -23.79 4.08 -6.47
N ARG A 299 -24.86 3.86 -7.23
CA ARG A 299 -24.79 4.12 -8.68
C ARG A 299 -25.00 5.61 -8.84
N ALA A 300 -24.02 6.39 -9.31
CA ALA A 300 -24.18 7.83 -9.46
C ALA A 300 -25.23 8.15 -10.54
N SER A 301 -26.35 8.79 -10.18
CA SER A 301 -27.20 9.46 -11.18
C SER A 301 -26.53 10.76 -11.61
N PRO A 302 -26.66 11.16 -12.89
CA PRO A 302 -26.20 12.46 -13.35
C PRO A 302 -26.88 13.59 -12.57
N MET A 303 -26.18 14.71 -12.39
CA MET A 303 -26.83 15.93 -11.88
C MET A 303 -27.95 16.35 -12.84
N PRO A 304 -29.12 16.78 -12.36
CA PRO A 304 -30.04 17.52 -13.21
C PRO A 304 -29.32 18.79 -13.67
N ALA A 305 -29.21 18.97 -14.99
CA ALA A 305 -28.73 20.22 -15.55
C ALA A 305 -29.60 21.37 -15.00
N SER A 306 -28.97 22.42 -14.48
CA SER A 306 -29.67 23.66 -14.17
C SER A 306 -30.34 24.14 -15.45
N SER A 307 -31.67 24.10 -15.51
CA SER A 307 -32.44 24.63 -16.62
C SER A 307 -32.28 26.14 -16.65
N SER A 308 -31.30 26.64 -17.40
CA SER A 308 -31.33 28.02 -17.88
C SER A 308 -32.48 28.10 -18.87
N SER A 309 -33.54 28.80 -18.50
CA SER A 309 -34.63 29.18 -19.39
C SER A 309 -34.08 30.10 -20.48
N SER A 310 -33.77 29.55 -21.64
CA SER A 310 -33.64 30.32 -22.87
C SER A 310 -34.85 29.99 -23.75
N SER A 311 -35.81 30.90 -23.76
CA SER A 311 -36.73 31.06 -24.88
C SER A 311 -35.90 31.33 -26.13
N ASP A 312 -35.97 30.46 -27.15
CA ASP A 312 -36.27 30.95 -28.49
C ASP A 312 -36.59 29.86 -29.50
N SER A 313 -37.39 30.30 -30.45
CA SER A 313 -38.07 29.71 -31.60
C SER A 313 -37.29 28.71 -32.47
N SER A 314 -38.05 27.71 -32.95
CA SER A 314 -37.77 26.80 -34.07
C SER A 314 -37.30 27.52 -35.34
N PRO A 315 -36.50 26.86 -36.20
CA PRO A 315 -37.09 26.44 -37.48
C PRO A 315 -36.66 25.05 -37.99
N SER A 316 -37.38 24.67 -39.03
CA SER A 316 -37.55 23.42 -39.77
C SER A 316 -36.32 22.81 -40.49
N ASP A 317 -36.48 21.50 -40.75
CA ASP A 317 -36.01 20.70 -41.89
C ASP A 317 -34.51 20.46 -42.12
N SER A 318 -34.10 19.18 -42.00
CA SER A 318 -33.77 18.33 -43.16
C SER A 318 -33.27 16.95 -42.72
N ARG A 319 -33.84 15.90 -43.33
CA ARG A 319 -33.44 14.49 -43.21
C ARG A 319 -32.08 14.22 -43.87
N PRO A 320 -31.37 13.17 -43.44
CA PRO A 320 -30.77 12.26 -44.42
C PRO A 320 -31.15 10.77 -44.28
N LEU A 321 -31.15 10.15 -45.47
CA LEU A 321 -31.42 8.81 -46.01
C LEU A 321 -31.08 7.53 -45.19
N PRO A 322 -31.72 6.38 -45.51
CA PRO A 322 -31.56 5.11 -44.78
C PRO A 322 -30.43 4.22 -45.30
N ALA A 323 -29.82 3.45 -44.38
CA ALA A 323 -28.85 2.39 -44.67
C ALA A 323 -29.52 1.08 -45.16
N PRO A 324 -28.82 0.21 -45.92
CA PRO A 324 -29.42 -0.91 -46.61
C PRO A 324 -29.70 -2.13 -45.71
N ARG A 325 -30.79 -2.84 -46.06
CA ARG A 325 -31.21 -4.13 -45.50
C ARG A 325 -30.16 -5.21 -45.76
N ALA A 326 -29.76 -5.91 -44.69
CA ALA A 326 -29.19 -7.24 -44.75
C ALA A 326 -30.18 -8.25 -44.17
N THR A 327 -30.15 -9.43 -44.76
CA THR A 327 -31.15 -10.49 -44.81
C THR A 327 -31.34 -11.23 -43.49
N SER A 328 -32.59 -11.65 -43.29
CA SER A 328 -33.05 -12.59 -42.27
C SER A 328 -32.35 -13.94 -42.39
N ASP A 329 -31.84 -14.45 -41.28
CA ASP A 329 -31.89 -15.87 -41.03
C ASP A 329 -32.14 -16.14 -39.55
N SER A 330 -33.17 -16.93 -39.30
CA SER A 330 -33.79 -17.18 -38.02
C SER A 330 -33.60 -18.65 -37.64
N SER A 331 -32.86 -18.91 -36.58
CA SER A 331 -33.16 -20.02 -35.67
C SER A 331 -32.37 -19.83 -34.38
N LEU A 332 -33.05 -19.54 -33.28
CA LEU A 332 -32.59 -19.86 -31.92
C LEU A 332 -33.77 -19.69 -30.95
N THR A 333 -33.93 -20.74 -30.15
CA THR A 333 -34.99 -21.03 -29.16
C THR A 333 -35.19 -19.95 -28.09
N PRO A 334 -36.41 -19.77 -27.55
CA PRO A 334 -36.66 -18.81 -26.48
C PRO A 334 -36.16 -19.36 -25.14
N SER A 335 -35.01 -18.86 -24.68
CA SER A 335 -34.63 -19.01 -23.27
C SER A 335 -35.28 -17.88 -22.46
N THR A 336 -35.98 -18.29 -21.42
CA THR A 336 -36.78 -17.47 -20.51
C THR A 336 -35.90 -16.42 -19.83
N GLN A 337 -35.93 -15.17 -20.31
CA GLN A 337 -35.40 -14.02 -19.56
C GLN A 337 -36.28 -13.80 -18.33
N THR A 338 -35.82 -14.30 -17.18
CA THR A 338 -36.36 -13.90 -15.88
C THR A 338 -35.93 -12.44 -15.64
N SER A 339 -36.78 -11.50 -16.05
CA SER A 339 -36.66 -10.11 -15.66
C SER A 339 -36.87 -10.03 -14.14
N ARG A 340 -35.76 -10.03 -13.38
CA ARG A 340 -35.81 -9.67 -11.97
C ARG A 340 -36.22 -8.20 -11.88
N LEU A 341 -37.51 -7.97 -11.64
CA LEU A 341 -38.02 -6.71 -11.10
C LEU A 341 -37.19 -6.40 -9.83
N ARG A 342 -36.23 -5.49 -9.95
CA ARG A 342 -35.51 -4.94 -8.81
C ARG A 342 -36.26 -3.70 -8.35
N PRO A 343 -36.48 -3.51 -7.04
CA PRO A 343 -37.10 -2.30 -6.52
C PRO A 343 -36.26 -1.08 -6.92
N SER A 344 -36.90 -0.07 -7.51
CA SER A 344 -36.27 1.21 -7.80
C SER A 344 -36.21 2.00 -6.49
N PHE A 345 -35.08 1.92 -5.78
CA PHE A 345 -34.80 2.83 -4.68
C PHE A 345 -34.35 4.18 -5.27
N PRO A 346 -34.91 5.32 -4.83
CA PRO A 346 -34.42 6.63 -5.23
C PRO A 346 -32.94 6.76 -4.87
N ASN A 347 -32.18 7.39 -5.76
CA ASN A 347 -30.73 7.35 -5.81
C ASN A 347 -30.06 8.25 -4.75
N LEU A 348 -30.35 7.98 -3.48
CA LEU A 348 -29.85 8.73 -2.32
C LEU A 348 -28.32 8.66 -2.18
N PHE A 349 -27.68 7.68 -2.84
CA PHE A 349 -26.27 7.37 -2.67
C PHE A 349 -25.38 7.92 -3.78
N GLY A 350 -25.92 8.37 -4.92
CA GLY A 350 -25.12 8.78 -6.09
C GLY A 350 -24.06 9.86 -5.83
N GLN A 351 -24.21 10.62 -4.75
CA GLN A 351 -23.28 11.67 -4.31
C GLN A 351 -22.36 11.26 -3.13
N ALA A 352 -22.42 10.01 -2.65
CA ALA A 352 -21.69 9.58 -1.47
C ALA A 352 -20.17 9.79 -1.59
N ASN A 353 -19.59 9.67 -2.79
CA ASN A 353 -18.16 9.93 -3.00
C ASN A 353 -17.82 11.42 -2.89
N VAL A 354 -18.69 12.29 -3.39
CA VAL A 354 -18.55 13.75 -3.24
C VAL A 354 -18.73 14.14 -1.78
N LEU A 355 -19.70 13.56 -1.08
CA LEU A 355 -19.91 13.79 0.35
C LEU A 355 -18.71 13.32 1.18
N ALA A 356 -18.18 12.12 0.90
CA ALA A 356 -16.98 11.60 1.57
C ALA A 356 -15.77 12.51 1.30
N ALA A 357 -15.58 12.99 0.07
CA ALA A 357 -14.50 13.91 -0.27
C ALA A 357 -14.66 15.28 0.41
N ARG A 358 -15.88 15.83 0.44
CA ARG A 358 -16.20 17.10 1.15
C ARG A 358 -15.94 16.97 2.65
N LEU A 359 -16.37 15.86 3.25
CA LEU A 359 -16.13 15.59 4.66
C LEU A 359 -14.63 15.43 4.94
N ALA A 360 -13.90 14.66 4.14
CA ALA A 360 -12.46 14.48 4.32
C ALA A 360 -11.71 15.83 4.19
N CYS A 361 -12.12 16.67 3.25
CA CYS A 361 -11.63 18.04 3.09
C CYS A 361 -11.95 18.92 4.31
N TRP A 362 -13.18 18.84 4.82
CA TRP A 362 -13.61 19.57 6.01
C TRP A 362 -12.85 19.13 7.28
N LEU A 363 -12.71 17.82 7.50
CA LEU A 363 -11.94 17.25 8.62
C LEU A 363 -10.46 17.63 8.56
N ALA A 364 -9.89 17.76 7.35
CA ALA A 364 -8.52 18.23 7.19
C ALA A 364 -8.34 19.71 7.60
N GLY A 365 -9.41 20.50 7.53
CA GLY A 365 -9.42 21.93 7.77
C GLY A 365 -8.76 22.74 6.64
N PRO A 366 -8.97 24.07 6.58
CA PRO A 366 -8.37 24.92 5.55
C PRO A 366 -6.86 25.10 5.73
N ARG A 367 -6.39 25.09 6.98
CA ARG A 367 -4.98 25.14 7.36
C ARG A 367 -4.73 24.30 8.59
N SER A 368 -3.60 23.62 8.62
CA SER A 368 -3.12 22.96 9.84
C SER A 368 -1.59 22.89 9.85
N VAL A 369 -1.01 22.85 11.05
CA VAL A 369 0.44 22.78 11.27
C VAL A 369 0.71 21.65 12.25
N THR A 370 1.69 20.80 11.94
CA THR A 370 2.16 19.73 12.82
C THR A 370 3.66 19.86 12.99
N VAL A 371 4.17 19.73 14.21
CA VAL A 371 5.61 19.64 14.48
C VAL A 371 5.88 18.36 15.25
N ASP A 372 6.71 17.47 14.73
CA ASP A 372 7.11 16.25 15.45
C ASP A 372 8.46 15.74 14.90
N GLU A 373 8.97 14.67 15.50
CA GLU A 373 10.11 13.90 15.00
C GLU A 373 9.87 13.48 13.55
N SER A 374 10.90 13.57 12.70
CA SER A 374 10.77 13.47 11.25
C SER A 374 10.00 12.24 10.77
N TRP A 375 10.36 11.05 11.29
CA TRP A 375 9.73 9.79 10.90
C TRP A 375 8.23 9.72 11.22
N LYS A 376 7.77 10.43 12.26
CA LYS A 376 6.34 10.52 12.59
C LYS A 376 5.59 11.45 11.67
N VAL A 377 6.23 12.52 11.18
CA VAL A 377 5.64 13.47 10.23
C VAL A 377 5.57 12.88 8.82
N PHE A 378 6.57 12.07 8.44
CA PHE A 378 6.56 11.35 7.17
C PHE A 378 5.47 10.27 7.12
N ASN A 379 5.36 9.48 8.19
CA ASN A 379 4.42 8.37 8.24
C ASN A 379 2.96 8.81 8.23
N ILE A 380 2.13 8.01 7.57
CA ILE A 380 0.67 8.04 7.68
C ILE A 380 0.20 6.66 8.11
N GLU A 381 -0.82 6.60 8.96
CA GLU A 381 -1.44 5.32 9.30
C GLU A 381 -2.20 4.79 8.08
N CYS A 382 -1.76 3.66 7.54
CA CYS A 382 -2.47 2.95 6.48
C CYS A 382 -3.68 2.24 7.10
N ARG A 383 -4.75 3.00 7.31
CA ARG A 383 -5.90 2.62 8.12
C ARG A 383 -6.73 1.48 7.56
N TYR A 384 -6.89 1.42 6.23
CA TYR A 384 -7.77 0.43 5.62
C TYR A 384 -7.15 -0.30 4.45
N ARG A 385 -7.59 -1.54 4.26
CA ARG A 385 -7.25 -2.34 3.08
C ARG A 385 -7.68 -1.58 1.82
N GLN A 386 -6.78 -1.51 0.86
CA GLN A 386 -6.97 -0.76 -0.36
C GLN A 386 -6.24 -1.41 -1.53
N HIS A 387 -6.78 -1.20 -2.73
CA HIS A 387 -6.04 -1.36 -3.98
C HIS A 387 -5.32 -0.05 -4.27
N THR A 388 -4.09 -0.11 -4.74
CA THR A 388 -3.34 1.09 -5.13
C THR A 388 -2.37 0.77 -6.26
N THR A 389 -2.23 1.73 -7.16
CA THR A 389 -1.18 1.78 -8.17
C THR A 389 -0.52 3.16 -8.11
N GLU A 390 0.73 3.27 -8.56
CA GLU A 390 1.50 4.50 -8.53
C GLU A 390 2.57 4.46 -9.61
N TRP A 391 2.78 5.60 -10.25
CA TRP A 391 3.68 5.73 -11.38
C TRP A 391 4.54 6.98 -11.25
N ALA A 392 5.78 6.87 -11.67
CA ALA A 392 6.79 7.91 -11.76
C ALA A 392 6.73 8.56 -13.15
N LEU A 393 6.53 9.87 -13.20
CA LEU A 393 6.54 10.69 -14.42
C LEU A 393 7.81 11.55 -14.44
N PRO A 394 8.38 11.86 -15.62
CA PRO A 394 9.27 13.00 -15.75
C PRO A 394 8.59 14.26 -15.23
N SER A 395 9.23 14.96 -14.29
CA SER A 395 8.58 16.04 -13.54
C SER A 395 8.06 17.17 -14.44
N GLU A 396 8.76 17.46 -15.53
CA GLU A 396 8.36 18.44 -16.54
C GLU A 396 7.07 18.08 -17.30
N ARG A 397 6.65 16.81 -17.24
CA ARG A 397 5.39 16.34 -17.86
C ARG A 397 4.25 16.22 -16.86
N ALA A 398 4.50 16.45 -15.58
CA ALA A 398 3.51 16.26 -14.51
C ALA A 398 2.27 17.16 -14.70
N ALA A 399 2.46 18.45 -15.03
CA ALA A 399 1.34 19.38 -15.22
C ALA A 399 0.39 18.92 -16.32
N ALA A 400 0.94 18.55 -17.49
CA ALA A 400 0.16 18.06 -18.62
C ALA A 400 -0.57 16.75 -18.29
N CYS A 401 0.09 15.83 -17.59
CA CYS A 401 -0.53 14.57 -17.18
C CYS A 401 -1.67 14.78 -16.17
N LEU A 402 -1.48 15.67 -15.19
CA LEU A 402 -2.50 15.98 -14.19
C LEU A 402 -3.72 16.66 -14.84
N ALA A 403 -3.51 17.58 -15.79
CA ALA A 403 -4.60 18.16 -16.57
C ALA A 403 -5.37 17.10 -17.37
N ALA A 404 -4.67 16.15 -18.00
CA ALA A 404 -5.32 15.04 -18.72
C ALA A 404 -6.15 14.15 -17.78
N LEU A 405 -5.65 13.87 -16.57
CA LEU A 405 -6.41 13.17 -15.53
C LEU A 405 -7.65 13.95 -15.09
N GLU A 406 -7.55 15.28 -14.97
CA GLU A 406 -8.69 16.13 -14.58
C GLU A 406 -9.79 16.09 -15.63
N VAL A 407 -9.45 16.23 -16.90
CA VAL A 407 -10.40 16.15 -18.01
C VAL A 407 -11.12 14.81 -17.99
N TRP A 408 -10.38 13.71 -17.87
CA TRP A 408 -10.96 12.37 -17.81
C TRP A 408 -11.85 12.17 -16.58
N LEU A 409 -11.39 12.53 -15.38
CA LEU A 409 -12.14 12.34 -14.14
C LEU A 409 -13.38 13.24 -14.08
N SER A 410 -13.33 14.44 -14.64
CA SER A 410 -14.47 15.35 -14.76
C SER A 410 -15.52 14.81 -15.73
N ALA A 411 -15.10 14.23 -16.87
CA ALA A 411 -15.99 13.55 -17.80
C ALA A 411 -16.61 12.29 -17.17
N GLU A 412 -15.82 11.49 -16.45
CA GLU A 412 -16.37 10.36 -15.73
C GLU A 412 -17.39 10.85 -14.69
N GLN A 413 -17.13 11.97 -13.97
CA GLN A 413 -17.99 12.56 -12.95
C GLN A 413 -19.45 12.77 -13.36
N THR A 414 -19.69 13.13 -14.63
CA THR A 414 -21.02 13.36 -15.17
C THR A 414 -21.68 12.10 -15.75
N ARG A 415 -20.89 11.03 -15.97
CA ARG A 415 -21.35 9.75 -16.54
C ARG A 415 -21.97 8.84 -15.49
N ASP A 416 -23.14 8.27 -15.79
CA ASP A 416 -23.76 7.21 -14.99
C ASP A 416 -22.83 5.99 -14.93
N GLY A 417 -22.59 5.49 -13.72
CA GLY A 417 -21.69 4.38 -13.46
C GLY A 417 -20.23 4.64 -13.85
N GLY A 418 -19.82 5.91 -14.01
CA GLY A 418 -18.46 6.30 -14.29
C GLY A 418 -17.48 5.96 -13.15
N GLU A 419 -16.20 5.95 -13.47
CA GLU A 419 -15.11 5.63 -12.55
C GLU A 419 -14.85 6.78 -11.57
N ARG A 420 -14.65 6.45 -10.29
CA ARG A 420 -14.39 7.43 -9.23
C ARG A 420 -13.34 6.91 -8.26
N PRO A 421 -12.23 7.63 -8.04
CA PRO A 421 -11.35 7.32 -6.93
C PRO A 421 -12.07 7.59 -5.61
N HIS A 422 -11.91 6.66 -4.66
CA HIS A 422 -12.43 6.78 -3.30
C HIS A 422 -11.55 7.65 -2.39
N PHE A 423 -10.26 7.69 -2.71
CA PHE A 423 -9.25 8.41 -1.96
C PHE A 423 -8.64 9.52 -2.83
N PRO A 424 -8.07 10.57 -2.21
CA PRO A 424 -7.32 11.56 -2.96
C PRO A 424 -6.16 10.92 -3.74
N ILE A 425 -5.88 11.50 -4.91
CA ILE A 425 -4.71 11.17 -5.71
C ILE A 425 -3.49 11.79 -5.02
N GLU A 426 -2.53 10.96 -4.66
CA GLU A 426 -1.28 11.35 -4.00
C GLU A 426 -0.28 11.81 -5.06
N ILE A 427 0.35 12.97 -4.87
CA ILE A 427 1.35 13.52 -5.80
C ILE A 427 2.57 13.95 -4.99
N ARG A 428 3.75 13.47 -5.37
CA ARG A 428 5.01 13.71 -4.66
C ARG A 428 6.15 13.84 -5.66
N TRP A 429 7.27 14.41 -5.23
CA TRP A 429 8.47 14.50 -6.05
C TRP A 429 9.65 13.81 -5.39
N SER A 430 10.58 13.34 -6.20
CA SER A 430 11.93 12.94 -5.79
C SER A 430 12.96 13.49 -6.76
N ALA A 431 14.20 13.62 -6.28
CA ALA A 431 15.35 13.82 -7.15
C ALA A 431 15.50 12.64 -8.12
N GLY A 432 16.15 12.91 -9.25
CA GLY A 432 16.60 11.85 -10.14
C GLY A 432 17.77 11.06 -9.58
N ASP A 433 17.94 9.84 -10.08
CA ASP A 433 19.07 8.97 -9.74
C ASP A 433 19.65 8.26 -10.99
N ASP A 434 20.67 7.44 -10.77
CA ASP A 434 21.36 6.64 -11.80
C ASP A 434 21.22 5.11 -11.57
N LEU A 435 20.28 4.68 -10.71
CA LEU A 435 20.05 3.27 -10.40
C LEU A 435 19.39 2.57 -11.60
N TRP A 436 19.86 1.38 -11.96
CA TRP A 436 19.55 0.76 -13.26
C TRP A 436 18.06 0.53 -13.53
N LEU A 437 17.30 0.16 -12.49
CA LEU A 437 15.86 -0.08 -12.55
C LEU A 437 15.04 0.93 -11.74
N SER A 438 15.61 2.04 -11.27
CA SER A 438 14.81 3.04 -10.57
C SER A 438 13.85 3.73 -11.54
N PRO A 439 12.55 3.85 -11.22
CA PRO A 439 11.64 4.69 -11.99
C PRO A 439 12.10 6.16 -12.04
N SER A 440 12.88 6.62 -11.06
CA SER A 440 13.52 7.94 -11.01
C SER A 440 14.85 8.05 -11.76
N ALA A 441 15.26 6.99 -12.46
CA ALA A 441 16.47 7.03 -13.26
C ALA A 441 16.33 8.04 -14.41
N GLY A 442 17.23 9.03 -14.46
CA GLY A 442 17.33 9.99 -15.58
C GLY A 442 16.71 11.37 -15.36
N GLY A 443 16.20 11.70 -14.16
CA GLY A 443 15.81 13.08 -13.85
C GLY A 443 14.84 13.25 -12.68
N GLU A 444 14.55 14.50 -12.33
CA GLU A 444 13.53 14.82 -11.33
C GLU A 444 12.21 14.13 -11.69
N THR A 445 11.60 13.48 -10.71
CA THR A 445 10.46 12.59 -10.92
C THR A 445 9.26 13.06 -10.11
N CYS A 446 8.09 13.07 -10.74
CA CYS A 446 6.80 13.25 -10.09
C CYS A 446 6.08 11.90 -9.96
N TRP A 447 5.84 11.46 -8.73
CA TRP A 447 5.11 10.25 -8.39
C TRP A 447 3.63 10.57 -8.22
N VAL A 448 2.78 9.84 -8.92
CA VAL A 448 1.33 10.00 -8.86
C VAL A 448 0.69 8.66 -8.51
N GLY A 449 0.02 8.62 -7.37
CA GLY A 449 -0.61 7.44 -6.79
C GLY A 449 -2.14 7.56 -6.75
N ILE A 450 -2.83 6.48 -7.12
CA ILE A 450 -4.29 6.36 -6.99
C ILE A 450 -4.64 5.19 -6.08
N VAL A 451 -5.70 5.36 -5.29
CA VAL A 451 -6.11 4.42 -4.25
C VAL A 451 -7.62 4.16 -4.34
N GLN A 452 -7.99 2.88 -4.28
CA GLN A 452 -9.37 2.44 -4.16
C GLN A 452 -9.58 1.67 -2.87
N PHE A 453 -10.51 2.13 -2.04
CA PHE A 453 -10.88 1.43 -0.80
C PHE A 453 -11.35 -0.01 -1.08
N LYS A 454 -10.89 -0.96 -0.27
CA LYS A 454 -11.29 -2.37 -0.32
C LYS A 454 -11.97 -2.78 1.00
N PRO A 455 -13.27 -2.50 1.17
CA PRO A 455 -13.99 -2.82 2.40
C PRO A 455 -14.14 -4.32 2.59
N TYR A 456 -13.81 -4.83 3.78
CA TYR A 456 -14.14 -6.19 4.24
C TYR A 456 -13.81 -7.32 3.24
N ASN A 457 -12.73 -7.12 2.47
CA ASN A 457 -12.31 -8.02 1.38
C ASN A 457 -13.38 -8.26 0.29
N LEU A 458 -14.39 -7.39 0.17
CA LEU A 458 -15.44 -7.48 -0.83
C LEU A 458 -14.90 -7.11 -2.23
N PRO A 459 -15.50 -7.65 -3.32
CA PRO A 459 -15.10 -7.28 -4.68
C PRO A 459 -15.36 -5.80 -4.97
N THR A 460 -14.30 -5.01 -5.13
CA THR A 460 -14.37 -3.58 -5.52
C THR A 460 -14.04 -3.41 -7.01
N ARG A 461 -14.80 -2.57 -7.72
CA ARG A 461 -14.44 -2.14 -9.07
C ARG A 461 -13.29 -1.13 -8.99
N TYR A 462 -12.10 -1.55 -9.39
CA TYR A 462 -10.91 -0.67 -9.47
C TYR A 462 -10.15 -0.84 -10.79
N ARG A 463 -10.31 -1.99 -11.47
CA ARG A 463 -9.47 -2.36 -12.63
C ARG A 463 -9.62 -1.40 -13.81
N ALA A 464 -10.83 -0.98 -14.14
CA ALA A 464 -11.08 -0.05 -15.25
C ALA A 464 -10.60 1.38 -14.93
N LEU A 465 -10.81 1.84 -13.69
CA LEU A 465 -10.21 3.07 -13.17
C LEU A 465 -8.68 3.04 -13.30
N PHE A 466 -8.04 1.97 -12.80
CA PHE A 466 -6.59 1.86 -12.81
C PHE A 466 -6.05 1.73 -14.24
N ALA A 467 -6.66 0.89 -15.09
CA ALA A 467 -6.22 0.75 -16.48
C ALA A 467 -6.24 2.09 -17.25
N THR A 468 -7.25 2.93 -17.02
CA THR A 468 -7.32 4.25 -17.68
C THR A 468 -6.32 5.22 -17.09
N PHE A 469 -6.18 5.24 -15.76
CA PHE A 469 -5.15 6.01 -15.05
C PHE A 469 -3.76 5.66 -15.59
N GLU A 470 -3.37 4.39 -15.54
CA GLU A 470 -2.06 3.89 -15.99
C GLU A 470 -1.80 4.23 -17.46
N ARG A 471 -2.80 4.10 -18.33
CA ARG A 471 -2.67 4.48 -19.74
C ARG A 471 -2.37 5.96 -19.93
N ILE A 472 -3.02 6.84 -19.16
CA ILE A 472 -2.74 8.28 -19.21
C ILE A 472 -1.29 8.54 -18.77
N LEU A 473 -0.87 7.99 -17.64
CA LEU A 473 0.50 8.20 -17.14
C LEU A 473 1.55 7.63 -18.09
N ALA A 474 1.33 6.45 -18.65
CA ALA A 474 2.20 5.85 -19.66
C ALA A 474 2.33 6.74 -20.91
N ALA A 475 1.24 7.36 -21.38
CA ALA A 475 1.27 8.29 -22.52
C ALA A 475 2.13 9.54 -22.26
N HIS A 476 2.33 9.92 -20.99
CA HIS A 476 3.23 10.99 -20.58
C HIS A 476 4.65 10.50 -20.25
N GLY A 477 5.01 9.27 -20.60
CA GLY A 477 6.34 8.70 -20.33
C GLY A 477 6.52 8.16 -18.92
N GLY A 478 5.41 7.84 -18.24
CA GLY A 478 5.43 7.30 -16.90
C GLY A 478 5.98 5.87 -16.81
N ARG A 479 6.54 5.53 -15.66
CA ARG A 479 7.02 4.20 -15.29
C ARG A 479 6.30 3.72 -14.03
N PRO A 480 5.89 2.44 -13.92
CA PRO A 480 5.22 1.96 -12.71
C PRO A 480 6.19 1.89 -11.52
N HIS A 481 5.69 2.16 -10.32
CA HIS A 481 6.41 1.86 -9.10
C HIS A 481 6.43 0.34 -8.86
N TRP A 482 7.60 -0.26 -8.69
CA TRP A 482 7.76 -1.71 -8.56
C TRP A 482 7.01 -2.40 -7.40
N ALA A 483 6.78 -1.70 -6.29
CA ALA A 483 5.97 -2.23 -5.20
C ALA A 483 4.50 -2.40 -5.60
N LYS A 484 4.04 -1.64 -6.60
CA LYS A 484 2.65 -1.60 -7.05
C LYS A 484 2.41 -2.55 -8.23
N ALA A 485 1.17 -3.00 -8.37
CA ALA A 485 0.79 -3.85 -9.49
C ALA A 485 0.86 -3.06 -10.81
N HIS A 486 1.34 -3.72 -11.88
CA HIS A 486 1.36 -3.18 -13.23
C HIS A 486 1.23 -4.30 -14.27
N HIS A 487 1.06 -3.93 -15.53
CA HIS A 487 0.79 -4.86 -16.63
C HIS A 487 1.89 -4.91 -17.71
N LEU A 488 3.01 -4.22 -17.51
CA LEU A 488 4.15 -4.28 -18.44
C LEU A 488 4.69 -5.70 -18.59
N ASP A 489 4.97 -6.15 -19.81
CA ASP A 489 5.76 -7.37 -20.04
C ASP A 489 7.27 -7.05 -20.07
N ALA A 490 8.12 -8.07 -20.17
CA ALA A 490 9.57 -7.89 -20.22
C ALA A 490 10.05 -6.98 -21.36
N ARG A 491 9.39 -7.00 -22.52
CA ARG A 491 9.74 -6.15 -23.66
C ARG A 491 9.44 -4.69 -23.35
N ALA A 492 8.25 -4.40 -22.84
CA ALA A 492 7.83 -3.07 -22.45
C ALA A 492 8.71 -2.54 -21.30
N THR A 493 9.00 -3.37 -20.30
CA THR A 493 9.93 -3.02 -19.22
C THR A 493 11.31 -2.65 -19.78
N ARG A 494 11.89 -3.48 -20.66
CA ARG A 494 13.20 -3.23 -21.26
C ARG A 494 13.27 -1.90 -22.01
N ALA A 495 12.18 -1.48 -22.64
CA ALA A 495 12.10 -0.22 -23.35
C ALA A 495 12.14 1.02 -22.42
N LEU A 496 11.74 0.87 -21.15
CA LEU A 496 11.65 1.98 -20.20
C LEU A 496 12.98 2.28 -19.48
N TYR A 497 13.88 1.29 -19.37
CA TYR A 497 15.08 1.35 -18.55
C TYR A 497 16.36 1.20 -19.42
N PRO A 498 17.15 2.26 -19.62
CA PRO A 498 18.35 2.20 -20.48
C PRO A 498 19.39 1.16 -20.04
N GLN A 499 19.54 0.94 -18.74
CA GLN A 499 20.53 0.00 -18.17
C GLN A 499 20.00 -1.44 -18.04
N PHE A 500 18.79 -1.72 -18.55
CA PHE A 500 18.14 -3.03 -18.40
C PHE A 500 18.98 -4.19 -18.93
N GLY A 501 19.70 -4.00 -20.04
CA GLY A 501 20.58 -5.03 -20.61
C GLY A 501 21.75 -5.39 -19.68
N ARG A 502 22.32 -4.41 -18.96
CA ARG A 502 23.37 -4.68 -17.97
C ARG A 502 22.81 -5.38 -16.74
N PHE A 503 21.64 -4.95 -16.28
CA PHE A 503 20.93 -5.61 -15.19
C PHE A 503 20.70 -7.10 -15.49
N LEU A 504 20.12 -7.41 -16.66
CA LEU A 504 19.85 -8.79 -17.06
C LEU A 504 21.13 -9.63 -17.14
N LYS A 505 22.20 -9.08 -17.73
CA LYS A 505 23.49 -9.77 -17.81
C LYS A 505 23.98 -10.19 -16.43
N VAL A 506 23.92 -9.30 -15.43
CA VAL A 506 24.33 -9.64 -14.05
C VAL A 506 23.43 -10.71 -13.46
N VAL A 507 22.11 -10.60 -13.61
CA VAL A 507 21.15 -11.61 -13.12
C VAL A 507 21.40 -12.99 -13.73
N GLU A 508 21.73 -13.04 -15.03
CA GLU A 508 22.07 -14.27 -15.75
C GLU A 508 23.40 -14.87 -15.30
N GLU A 509 24.41 -14.03 -15.02
CA GLU A 509 25.72 -14.46 -14.53
C GLU A 509 25.67 -14.99 -13.09
N VAL A 510 24.90 -14.35 -12.19
CA VAL A 510 24.87 -14.75 -10.78
C VAL A 510 23.87 -15.86 -10.47
N ASP A 511 22.79 -15.98 -11.24
CA ASP A 511 21.72 -16.97 -11.05
C ASP A 511 21.40 -17.75 -12.34
N PRO A 512 22.37 -18.49 -12.93
CA PRO A 512 22.16 -19.16 -14.22
C PRO A 512 21.02 -20.18 -14.20
N THR A 513 20.68 -20.72 -13.03
CA THR A 513 19.60 -21.70 -12.84
C THR A 513 18.24 -21.06 -12.51
N GLY A 514 18.20 -19.75 -12.22
CA GLY A 514 16.96 -19.03 -11.92
C GLY A 514 16.34 -19.33 -10.55
N VAL A 515 17.15 -19.67 -9.53
CA VAL A 515 16.65 -20.02 -8.20
C VAL A 515 15.93 -18.85 -7.52
N PHE A 516 16.23 -17.60 -7.87
CA PHE A 516 15.58 -16.41 -7.30
C PHE A 516 14.53 -15.78 -8.24
N ARG A 517 14.25 -16.41 -9.39
CA ARG A 517 13.37 -15.88 -10.43
C ARG A 517 11.97 -16.46 -10.29
N ASN A 518 11.18 -15.85 -9.41
CA ASN A 518 9.76 -16.19 -9.33
C ASN A 518 8.99 -15.73 -10.56
N GLU A 519 7.72 -16.09 -10.60
CA GLU A 519 6.82 -15.91 -11.72
C GLU A 519 6.60 -14.42 -12.07
N TYR A 520 6.75 -13.52 -11.09
CA TYR A 520 6.79 -12.06 -11.32
C TYR A 520 8.04 -11.64 -12.08
N ILE A 521 9.22 -12.08 -11.66
CA ILE A 521 10.51 -11.77 -12.30
C ILE A 521 10.55 -12.34 -13.72
N GLU A 522 10.08 -13.57 -13.91
CA GLU A 522 10.00 -14.21 -15.22
C GLU A 522 9.14 -13.40 -16.19
N ARG A 523 7.93 -13.00 -15.75
CA ARG A 523 6.98 -12.26 -16.58
C ARG A 523 7.43 -10.84 -16.93
N HIS A 524 8.04 -10.14 -15.98
CA HIS A 524 8.30 -8.71 -16.09
C HIS A 524 9.75 -8.36 -16.45
N LEU A 525 10.71 -9.25 -16.18
CA LEU A 525 12.14 -9.00 -16.43
C LEU A 525 12.73 -9.96 -17.48
N MET A 526 12.48 -11.27 -17.36
CA MET A 526 13.17 -12.27 -18.20
C MET A 526 12.47 -12.52 -19.54
N GLY A 527 11.14 -12.41 -19.59
CA GLY A 527 10.34 -12.73 -20.77
C GLY A 527 9.86 -14.18 -20.83
N GLY A 528 9.90 -14.89 -19.68
CA GLY A 528 9.33 -16.23 -19.53
C GLY A 528 7.79 -16.22 -19.61
N ALA A 529 7.21 -17.37 -19.99
CA ALA A 529 5.76 -17.55 -20.10
C ALA A 529 5.10 -17.60 -18.72
N GLY A 530 4.92 -16.46 -18.07
CA GLY A 530 4.08 -16.34 -16.89
C GLY A 530 2.62 -16.24 -17.29
N ASP A 531 1.77 -17.21 -16.89
CA ASP A 531 0.32 -17.05 -17.00
C ASP A 531 -0.07 -15.78 -16.24
N GLY A 532 -0.76 -14.86 -16.90
CA GLY A 532 -0.86 -13.46 -16.51
C GLY A 532 -1.54 -13.21 -15.15
N ARG A 533 -2.07 -14.24 -14.46
CA ARG A 533 -2.73 -14.15 -13.14
C ARG A 533 -2.71 -15.47 -12.35
N GLU A 534 -1.52 -16.01 -12.07
CA GLU A 534 -1.40 -17.28 -11.33
C GLU A 534 -1.94 -17.26 -9.89
N TYR A 535 -1.94 -16.10 -9.24
CA TYR A 535 -2.24 -15.97 -7.82
C TYR A 535 -3.66 -15.50 -7.55
N LYS A 536 -4.59 -16.46 -7.58
CA LYS A 536 -5.90 -16.45 -6.92
C LYS A 536 -6.55 -17.85 -6.98
N VAL A 537 -5.79 -18.89 -6.63
CA VAL A 537 -6.28 -20.28 -6.64
C VAL A 537 -6.18 -20.86 -5.23
N ARG A 538 -7.33 -21.15 -4.62
CA ARG A 538 -7.42 -22.04 -3.44
C ARG A 538 -7.30 -23.48 -3.94
N GLN A 539 -6.10 -23.89 -4.33
CA GLN A 539 -5.76 -25.30 -4.46
C GLN A 539 -4.56 -25.56 -3.56
N LEU A 540 -4.78 -26.37 -2.53
CA LEU A 540 -3.70 -26.94 -1.73
C LEU A 540 -2.84 -27.78 -2.69
N PRO A 541 -1.52 -27.58 -2.76
CA PRO A 541 -0.66 -28.49 -3.48
C PRO A 541 -0.81 -29.89 -2.90
N PRO A 542 -0.93 -30.95 -3.73
CA PRO A 542 -0.95 -32.33 -3.25
C PRO A 542 0.32 -32.73 -2.48
N ASP A 543 1.42 -31.97 -2.65
CA ASP A 543 2.75 -32.27 -2.12
C ASP A 543 3.28 -31.25 -1.08
N SER A 544 2.41 -30.63 -0.28
CA SER A 544 2.88 -29.89 0.89
C SER A 544 3.72 -30.79 1.81
N MET A 545 4.73 -30.24 2.50
CA MET A 545 5.61 -30.99 3.42
C MET A 545 4.88 -31.84 4.47
N ALA A 546 3.61 -31.52 4.78
CA ALA A 546 2.73 -32.35 5.59
C ALA A 546 2.47 -33.75 4.97
N GLY A 547 2.41 -33.85 3.63
CA GLY A 547 2.29 -35.10 2.89
C GLY A 547 3.59 -35.91 2.81
N ILE A 548 4.75 -35.27 2.97
CA ILE A 548 6.06 -35.95 3.00
C ILE A 548 6.31 -36.56 4.39
N ALA A 549 5.92 -35.87 5.47
CA ALA A 549 5.96 -36.43 6.82
C ALA A 549 5.01 -37.63 6.97
N ALA A 550 3.80 -37.56 6.41
CA ALA A 550 2.82 -38.64 6.46
C ALA A 550 3.25 -39.92 5.71
N LYS A 551 4.08 -39.81 4.65
CA LYS A 551 4.64 -40.96 3.93
C LYS A 551 5.78 -41.64 4.69
N GLY A 552 6.46 -40.94 5.60
CA GLY A 552 7.46 -41.53 6.50
C GLY A 552 6.83 -42.34 7.63
N GLU A 553 5.69 -41.88 8.17
CA GLU A 553 4.99 -42.57 9.26
C GLU A 553 4.16 -43.78 8.77
N ALA A 554 3.65 -43.75 7.54
CA ALA A 554 2.89 -44.87 6.96
C ALA A 554 3.74 -46.14 6.68
N ALA A 555 5.07 -46.05 6.71
CA ALA A 555 5.97 -47.19 6.60
C ALA A 555 6.22 -47.91 7.95
N ALA A 556 5.87 -47.28 9.08
CA ALA A 556 6.15 -47.80 10.43
C ALA A 556 4.91 -48.41 11.14
N SER A 557 3.71 -48.32 10.55
CA SER A 557 2.45 -48.80 11.16
C SER A 557 1.88 -50.06 10.46
N LYS A 558 2.75 -50.93 9.96
CA LYS A 558 2.36 -52.21 9.31
C LYS A 558 2.39 -53.40 10.26
N TYR A 559 2.03 -53.25 11.53
CA TYR A 559 1.66 -54.38 12.38
C TYR A 559 0.59 -53.96 13.39
N THR A 560 -0.40 -54.83 13.57
CA THR A 560 -1.54 -54.80 14.51
C THR A 560 -2.81 -54.02 14.14
N GLN A 561 -3.77 -54.77 13.57
CA GLN A 561 -5.22 -54.68 13.82
C GLN A 561 -5.59 -55.95 14.65
N PRO A 562 -6.77 -56.11 15.29
CA PRO A 562 -8.04 -55.43 15.00
C PRO A 562 -8.93 -55.07 16.22
N GLY A 563 -10.06 -54.37 15.98
CA GLY A 563 -11.18 -54.37 16.93
C GLY A 563 -12.32 -53.39 16.64
N LYS A 564 -13.49 -53.93 16.29
CA LYS A 564 -14.76 -53.28 15.90
C LYS A 564 -15.44 -52.47 17.02
N GLY A 565 -16.33 -51.54 16.66
CA GLY A 565 -17.36 -51.04 17.58
C GLY A 565 -18.17 -49.85 17.06
N THR A 566 -19.30 -50.14 16.40
CA THR A 566 -20.40 -49.21 16.11
C THR A 566 -21.15 -48.82 17.38
N GLU A 567 -21.53 -47.54 17.55
CA GLU A 567 -22.83 -47.19 18.14
C GLU A 567 -23.20 -45.72 17.94
N ARG A 568 -24.52 -45.49 17.92
CA ARG A 568 -25.23 -44.27 17.53
C ARG A 568 -26.22 -43.93 18.67
N THR A 569 -26.72 -42.69 18.65
CA THR A 569 -27.84 -42.11 19.47
C THR A 569 -27.39 -41.53 20.83
N SER A 570 -27.95 -40.46 21.42
CA SER A 570 -29.13 -39.60 21.14
C SER A 570 -28.99 -38.24 21.88
N SER A 571 -29.84 -37.29 21.48
CA SER A 571 -30.49 -36.13 22.17
C SER A 571 -30.15 -35.84 23.65
N SER A 572 -30.30 -34.66 24.26
CA SER A 572 -30.92 -33.36 24.00
C SER A 572 -30.60 -32.48 25.23
N ARG A 573 -30.62 -31.15 25.09
CA ARG A 573 -31.19 -30.23 26.09
C ARG A 573 -31.16 -28.79 25.54
N GLN A 574 -32.34 -28.28 25.23
CA GLN A 574 -32.64 -26.85 25.10
C GLN A 574 -33.22 -26.35 26.42
N SER A 575 -32.81 -25.15 26.84
CA SER A 575 -33.62 -24.14 27.53
C SER A 575 -32.82 -22.82 27.41
N ALA A 576 -33.36 -21.61 27.40
CA ALA A 576 -34.69 -21.03 27.22
C ALA A 576 -34.46 -19.51 27.00
N ALA A 577 -35.55 -18.79 26.71
CA ALA A 577 -35.70 -17.32 26.66
C ALA A 577 -35.74 -16.69 25.25
N SER A 578 -36.85 -16.96 24.55
CA SER A 578 -37.51 -15.95 23.73
C SER A 578 -38.47 -15.15 24.60
N PHE A 579 -38.38 -13.82 24.58
CA PHE A 579 -39.50 -12.92 24.87
C PHE A 579 -39.21 -11.59 24.17
N TRP A 580 -40.20 -11.07 23.43
CA TRP A 580 -40.21 -9.85 22.60
C TRP A 580 -39.85 -10.00 21.10
N THR A 581 -40.75 -10.64 20.35
CA THR A 581 -41.00 -10.36 18.93
C THR A 581 -42.50 -10.12 18.74
N THR A 582 -42.91 -8.85 18.71
CA THR A 582 -44.25 -8.49 18.22
C THR A 582 -44.24 -7.15 17.49
N TRP A 583 -43.36 -6.99 16.50
CA TRP A 583 -43.56 -6.15 15.30
C TRP A 583 -42.72 -6.78 14.19
N GLY A 584 -43.38 -7.37 13.20
CA GLY A 584 -42.79 -8.25 12.18
C GLY A 584 -41.88 -7.56 11.18
N TRP A 585 -40.64 -7.30 11.57
CA TRP A 585 -39.52 -6.98 10.68
C TRP A 585 -38.38 -7.96 10.92
N THR A 586 -38.32 -9.05 10.17
CA THR A 586 -37.14 -9.93 10.16
C THR A 586 -36.08 -9.36 9.22
N TRP A 587 -35.13 -8.61 9.79
CA TRP A 587 -33.93 -8.14 9.10
C TRP A 587 -32.98 -9.34 8.83
N PRO A 588 -32.46 -9.55 7.60
CA PRO A 588 -31.87 -10.84 7.18
C PRO A 588 -30.42 -11.11 7.65
N TRP A 589 -29.82 -10.31 8.53
CA TRP A 589 -28.36 -10.36 8.77
C TRP A 589 -27.86 -11.37 9.82
N ARG A 590 -28.72 -12.19 10.46
CA ARG A 590 -28.28 -13.03 11.60
C ARG A 590 -27.63 -14.38 11.25
N LYS A 591 -27.55 -14.79 9.97
CA LYS A 591 -26.98 -16.11 9.61
C LYS A 591 -25.69 -16.12 8.79
N GLU A 592 -25.12 -14.98 8.40
CA GLU A 592 -23.88 -14.95 7.60
C GLU A 592 -22.92 -13.80 7.98
N VAL A 593 -22.51 -13.72 9.25
CA VAL A 593 -21.32 -12.92 9.61
C VAL A 593 -20.16 -13.88 9.79
N PRO A 594 -19.30 -14.09 8.77
CA PRO A 594 -18.14 -14.95 8.91
C PRO A 594 -17.17 -14.39 9.96
N SER A 595 -16.48 -15.29 10.68
CA SER A 595 -15.66 -14.99 11.86
C SER A 595 -14.51 -14.00 11.60
N ASN A 596 -14.14 -13.77 10.33
CA ASN A 596 -13.14 -12.81 9.88
C ASN A 596 -13.56 -11.34 10.06
N TRP A 597 -14.84 -11.03 10.23
CA TRP A 597 -15.34 -9.66 10.41
C TRP A 597 -14.82 -9.02 11.70
N ARG A 598 -14.63 -9.78 12.78
CA ARG A 598 -14.20 -9.24 14.09
C ARG A 598 -12.80 -8.62 14.08
N SER A 599 -11.95 -8.94 13.10
CA SER A 599 -10.57 -8.46 13.05
C SER A 599 -10.43 -7.01 12.55
N GLU A 600 -11.35 -6.56 11.69
CA GLU A 600 -11.31 -5.21 11.10
C GLU A 600 -12.02 -4.15 11.96
N TRP A 601 -12.74 -4.57 13.01
CA TRP A 601 -13.38 -3.70 14.01
C TRP A 601 -12.50 -3.44 15.25
N ARG A 602 -11.28 -3.99 15.31
CA ARG A 602 -10.39 -3.73 16.43
C ARG A 602 -9.77 -2.34 16.26
N VAL A 603 -10.12 -1.44 17.15
CA VAL A 603 -9.46 -0.13 17.30
C VAL A 603 -7.99 -0.39 17.68
N PRO A 604 -7.01 0.28 17.04
CA PRO A 604 -5.63 0.25 17.54
C PRO A 604 -5.62 0.69 19.00
N PRO A 605 -4.91 -0.01 19.91
CA PRO A 605 -4.77 0.48 21.27
C PRO A 605 -4.14 1.88 21.25
N PRO A 606 -4.49 2.77 22.19
CA PRO A 606 -3.81 4.07 22.29
C PRO A 606 -2.30 3.85 22.41
N PRO A 607 -1.47 4.77 21.86
CA PRO A 607 -0.02 4.65 21.95
C PRO A 607 0.37 4.48 23.43
N ARG A 608 1.13 3.41 23.72
CA ARG A 608 1.69 3.20 25.05
C ARG A 608 2.75 4.27 25.27
N ASP A 609 2.41 5.27 26.07
CA ASP A 609 3.39 6.20 26.60
C ASP A 609 4.37 5.41 27.48
N SER A 610 5.63 5.34 27.06
CA SER A 610 6.70 4.67 27.81
C SER A 610 7.12 5.45 29.07
N ARG A 611 6.35 6.48 29.47
CA ARG A 611 6.53 7.22 30.72
C ARG A 611 5.30 7.12 31.62
N ARG A 612 5.08 5.95 32.23
CA ARG A 612 4.41 5.87 33.54
C ARG A 612 5.20 4.97 34.48
N ARG A 613 6.23 5.56 35.09
CA ARG A 613 6.61 5.16 36.45
C ARG A 613 5.56 5.73 37.38
N SER A 614 4.96 4.87 38.20
CA SER A 614 4.00 5.21 39.24
C SER A 614 4.56 6.28 40.18
N PRO A 615 3.89 7.42 40.41
CA PRO A 615 4.24 8.30 41.52
C PRO A 615 3.68 7.69 42.81
N SER A 616 4.55 7.56 43.79
CA SER A 616 4.23 7.27 45.19
C SER A 616 3.20 8.28 45.74
N LYS A 617 2.24 7.75 46.50
CA LYS A 617 1.23 8.49 47.29
C LYS A 617 1.86 9.62 48.13
N VAL A 618 1.38 10.85 47.95
CA VAL A 618 1.17 11.87 49.00
C VAL A 618 -0.06 12.68 48.59
N GLY A 619 -0.97 12.93 49.54
CA GLY A 619 -2.37 13.31 49.26
C GLY A 619 -2.77 14.77 49.43
N SER A 620 -4.10 14.93 49.38
CA SER A 620 -5.00 16.00 49.85
C SER A 620 -5.33 17.20 48.94
N GLY A 621 -6.64 17.52 48.92
CA GLY A 621 -7.33 18.71 48.36
C GLY A 621 -7.70 18.55 46.88
N GLY A 622 -8.95 18.52 46.41
CA GLY A 622 -10.16 19.21 46.87
C GLY A 622 -10.42 20.37 45.90
N ASP A 623 -11.27 20.16 44.90
CA ASP A 623 -12.42 21.02 44.56
C ASP A 623 -13.06 20.68 43.20
N SER A 624 -14.38 20.72 43.24
CA SER A 624 -15.37 20.53 42.19
C SER A 624 -15.41 21.69 41.20
N ASP A 625 -15.70 21.41 39.93
CA ASP A 625 -16.63 22.24 39.17
C ASP A 625 -17.29 21.42 38.05
N SER A 626 -18.61 21.36 38.15
CA SER A 626 -19.57 20.88 37.16
C SER A 626 -19.96 22.04 36.27
N ASP A 627 -19.97 21.88 34.95
CA ASP A 627 -21.00 22.52 34.13
C ASP A 627 -21.13 21.98 32.69
N SER A 628 -22.40 21.66 32.37
CA SER A 628 -23.09 21.75 31.07
C SER A 628 -22.77 20.76 29.93
N ASP A 629 -23.41 19.59 30.01
CA ASP A 629 -23.88 18.81 28.85
C ASP A 629 -25.14 19.50 28.27
N ASP A 630 -25.03 20.27 27.18
CA ASP A 630 -26.22 20.73 26.42
C ASP A 630 -25.93 21.24 24.98
N THR A 631 -25.17 20.52 24.16
CA THR A 631 -24.89 20.96 22.76
C THR A 631 -25.03 19.91 21.65
N LEU A 632 -25.40 18.66 21.96
CA LEU A 632 -25.47 17.61 20.94
C LEU A 632 -26.70 17.72 20.01
N ALA A 633 -27.85 18.17 20.52
CA ALA A 633 -29.08 18.28 19.73
C ALA A 633 -29.10 19.50 18.78
N SER A 634 -28.43 20.60 19.17
CA SER A 634 -28.30 21.82 18.36
C SER A 634 -27.40 21.62 17.12
N SER A 635 -26.37 20.76 17.26
CA SER A 635 -25.39 20.50 16.19
C SER A 635 -25.97 19.66 15.04
N VAL A 636 -26.87 18.71 15.34
CA VAL A 636 -27.50 17.84 14.31
C VAL A 636 -28.57 18.59 13.51
N ALA A 637 -29.31 19.52 14.12
CA ALA A 637 -30.28 20.37 13.42
C ALA A 637 -29.60 21.35 12.43
N SER A 638 -28.38 21.79 12.75
CA SER A 638 -27.56 22.67 11.90
C SER A 638 -27.05 21.96 10.63
N ILE A 639 -26.81 20.64 10.69
CA ILE A 639 -26.36 19.79 9.56
C ILE A 639 -27.44 19.68 8.48
N VAL A 640 -28.71 19.63 8.86
CA VAL A 640 -29.85 19.51 7.91
C VAL A 640 -30.23 20.87 7.33
N LYS A 641 -30.02 21.96 8.08
CA LYS A 641 -30.33 23.33 7.63
C LYS A 641 -29.31 23.86 6.61
N TRP A 642 -28.00 23.62 6.81
CA TRP A 642 -26.99 24.01 5.82
C TRP A 642 -27.11 23.25 4.50
N ALA A 643 -27.55 21.99 4.51
CA ALA A 643 -27.79 21.20 3.30
C ALA A 643 -28.99 21.69 2.46
N ARG A 644 -29.82 22.60 2.99
CA ARG A 644 -31.00 23.17 2.30
C ARG A 644 -30.78 24.60 1.78
N ASP A 645 -29.94 25.38 2.43
CA ASP A 645 -29.87 26.84 2.19
C ASP A 645 -28.77 27.28 1.20
N ASP A 646 -27.98 26.38 0.61
CA ASP A 646 -26.98 26.72 -0.43
C ASP A 646 -27.58 26.86 -1.86
N ASN A 647 -28.89 27.12 -1.94
CA ASN A 647 -29.60 27.24 -3.19
C ASN A 647 -30.56 28.45 -3.19
N GLU A 648 -30.07 29.63 -2.80
CA GLU A 648 -30.61 30.93 -3.22
C GLU A 648 -29.68 32.09 -2.76
N ASP A 649 -29.30 32.93 -3.74
CA ASP A 649 -28.75 34.30 -3.69
C ASP A 649 -27.69 34.72 -2.65
N THR A 650 -26.54 35.17 -3.15
CA THR A 650 -25.77 36.25 -2.50
C THR A 650 -25.11 37.16 -3.55
N PRO A 651 -25.26 38.51 -3.44
CA PRO A 651 -24.88 39.46 -4.48
C PRO A 651 -23.38 39.80 -4.48
N ALA A 652 -22.87 40.17 -5.66
CA ALA A 652 -21.51 40.62 -5.88
C ALA A 652 -21.21 41.97 -5.20
N PRO A 653 -20.03 42.17 -4.58
CA PRO A 653 -19.56 43.50 -4.23
C PRO A 653 -18.67 44.07 -5.34
N GLU A 654 -19.10 45.20 -5.88
CA GLU A 654 -18.30 46.12 -6.70
C GLU A 654 -17.09 46.65 -5.90
N LEU A 655 -15.89 46.54 -6.48
CA LEU A 655 -14.71 47.29 -6.07
C LEU A 655 -14.04 47.89 -7.31
N ARG A 656 -14.67 48.96 -7.83
CA ARG A 656 -13.98 49.98 -8.64
C ARG A 656 -13.48 51.09 -7.70
N ALA A 657 -12.21 51.43 -7.88
CA ALA A 657 -11.54 52.71 -7.62
C ALA A 657 -10.37 52.62 -6.63
N ARG A 658 -9.17 52.39 -7.18
CA ARG A 658 -7.93 53.08 -6.82
C ARG A 658 -6.78 52.57 -7.70
N GLN A 659 -6.57 53.25 -8.83
CA GLN A 659 -5.27 53.36 -9.49
C GLN A 659 -5.34 54.50 -10.52
N ARG A 660 -5.07 55.72 -10.06
CA ARG A 660 -4.52 56.78 -10.90
C ARG A 660 -3.03 56.90 -10.54
N THR A 661 -2.28 57.42 -11.50
CA THR A 661 -0.84 57.74 -11.52
C THR A 661 0.12 56.55 -11.63
N LEU A 662 0.54 56.23 -12.87
CA LEU A 662 1.92 56.46 -13.34
C LEU A 662 1.98 56.31 -14.87
N GLY A 663 2.72 57.23 -15.50
CA GLY A 663 2.65 57.55 -16.92
C GLY A 663 3.37 56.60 -17.87
N ARG A 664 2.90 56.60 -19.12
CA ARG A 664 3.60 56.06 -20.30
C ARG A 664 4.71 57.02 -20.76
N PRO A 665 5.90 56.55 -21.17
CA PRO A 665 6.79 57.35 -21.99
C PRO A 665 6.32 57.35 -23.46
N LYS A 666 6.42 58.52 -24.10
CA LYS A 666 6.16 58.73 -25.53
C LYS A 666 7.37 58.23 -26.35
N LEU A 667 7.07 57.63 -27.50
CA LEU A 667 8.00 57.51 -28.62
C LEU A 667 8.31 58.89 -29.21
N THR A 668 9.59 59.21 -29.30
CA THR A 668 10.33 59.74 -30.47
C THR A 668 11.79 59.42 -30.25
#